data_AF-A0A7S4U8G1-F1
#
_entry.id   AF-A0A7S4U8G1-F1
#
_cell.length_a   1.000
_cell.length_b   1.000
_cell.length_c   1.000
_cell.angle_alpha   90.00
_cell.angle_beta   90.00
_cell.angle_gamma   90.00
#
_symmetry.space_group_name_H-M   'P 1'
#
loop_
_entity.id
_entity.type
_entity.pdbx_description
1 polymer ?
#
loop_
_entity_poly.entity_id
_entity_poly.type
_entity_poly.pdbx_seq_one_letter_code
_entity_poly.pdbx_strand_id
1 'polypeptide(L)'
;RFQEVSLASDKFMVWSVSPILTGDVNLNQMMCKVFKVESPPPLPRVLEHLQGLQRVPVSLWPVEEELTEGFHKLLGYLGRSWKGMTEKQRKSLQTIELIPVGPTGDVKLVRASRLFFRLQGDYAPFMFEVPRSFGTHEHLLRSLGCKEEPSTDDLVNFLHEVSSESRRLPLNPNELAAVVKVIGAVADSGANFHGSLPVPDVHCVLRSSQDCFHCLDRELLLTIDRNVVQLVHPSLTAFCSVLGIRDLSKALSHQLLEEPSVMECPEAAALTARLSSREFATALLSMCHEDVGENEVQRKLASLQVCFTETLRYSLFLDGRQVSSRSSIETWFFLDHSRGRILLANHLPPHLSSYQVLASAVDQYIGSQLGRNLLLLSYLLTLEPADMLEAMEKMGMKGEGRDSLRTRGSPGSKLVPMDHELLVLEPCRRFRVGEIIAFEQDSNFHYGVIGENQPSTDEEEDMDCGIQRLPVRIGMNQTKWMLSSDLFSFKPTTQPQDSPPSLPSDHSAPAPQVPQVTREGGQGITSSEVVSAVESLLKKMEVPLSLDQKQLIQHSVELKKELHSVKRNFQSLQGTVEELVSRQDRLRELCSCPITQELMKEPVLASDGHVYERSAIERCMREGRPSPLTRQELEPFLAPSHAHKVLCRLLERDG
;
A
#
# COMPACT_ATOMS: atom_id res chain seq x y z
N ARG A 1 43.97 -34.51 25.39
CA ARG A 1 44.83 -35.15 24.35
C ARG A 1 45.00 -34.16 23.19
N PHE A 2 46.09 -34.15 22.42
CA PHE A 2 46.26 -33.17 21.31
C PHE A 2 45.10 -33.15 20.30
N GLN A 3 44.38 -34.26 20.15
CA GLN A 3 43.21 -34.44 19.28
C GLN A 3 41.96 -33.63 19.69
N GLU A 4 41.96 -33.10 20.91
CA GLU A 4 40.85 -32.33 21.49
C GLU A 4 41.09 -30.81 21.40
N VAL A 5 42.27 -30.39 20.92
CA VAL A 5 42.71 -28.99 20.87
C VAL A 5 42.53 -28.44 19.46
N SER A 6 42.19 -27.15 19.35
CA SER A 6 41.99 -26.45 18.08
C SER A 6 43.09 -25.41 17.83
N LEU A 7 43.36 -25.10 16.56
CA LEU A 7 44.35 -24.08 16.18
C LEU A 7 43.88 -22.67 16.55
N ALA A 8 44.82 -21.76 16.78
CA ALA A 8 44.53 -20.35 16.99
C ALA A 8 43.74 -19.73 15.81
N SER A 9 44.02 -20.16 14.58
CA SER A 9 43.30 -19.72 13.37
C SER A 9 41.82 -20.10 13.34
N ASP A 10 41.43 -21.15 14.08
CA ASP A 10 40.07 -21.66 14.15
C ASP A 10 39.34 -21.22 15.43
N LYS A 11 39.99 -20.39 16.25
CA LYS A 11 39.48 -19.93 17.56
C LYS A 11 38.03 -19.45 17.49
N PHE A 12 37.70 -18.63 16.50
CA PHE A 12 36.34 -18.07 16.35
C PHE A 12 35.26 -19.14 16.18
N MET A 13 35.57 -20.32 15.63
CA MET A 13 34.59 -21.36 15.32
C MET A 13 34.32 -22.34 16.46
N VAL A 14 35.18 -22.40 17.50
CA VAL A 14 35.13 -23.46 18.52
C VAL A 14 35.60 -23.05 19.92
N TRP A 15 35.89 -21.78 20.19
CA TRP A 15 36.48 -21.35 21.48
C TRP A 15 35.65 -21.73 22.72
N SER A 16 34.33 -21.89 22.58
CA SER A 16 33.47 -22.26 23.72
C SER A 16 33.42 -23.77 24.01
N VAL A 17 33.91 -24.62 23.08
CA VAL A 17 33.78 -26.08 23.15
C VAL A 17 35.11 -26.82 23.06
N SER A 18 36.18 -26.18 22.59
CA SER A 18 37.51 -26.80 22.45
C SER A 18 38.61 -25.87 22.97
N PRO A 19 39.60 -26.40 23.72
CA PRO A 19 40.77 -25.62 24.12
C PRO A 19 41.56 -25.18 22.88
N ILE A 20 42.08 -23.94 22.92
CA ILE A 20 42.80 -23.30 21.81
C ILE A 20 44.30 -23.35 22.08
N LEU A 21 45.09 -23.77 21.08
CA LEU A 21 46.56 -23.67 21.16
C LEU A 21 46.97 -22.20 21.16
N THR A 22 47.88 -21.84 22.08
CA THR A 22 48.45 -20.49 22.17
C THR A 22 49.24 -20.16 20.90
N GLY A 23 49.26 -18.89 20.51
CA GLY A 23 49.82 -18.41 19.23
C GLY A 23 51.30 -18.72 18.99
N ASP A 24 52.04 -19.11 20.03
CA ASP A 24 53.44 -19.52 19.95
C ASP A 24 53.62 -20.89 19.26
N VAL A 25 52.55 -21.68 19.14
CA VAL A 25 52.56 -23.03 18.57
C VAL A 25 51.96 -23.03 17.16
N ASN A 26 52.79 -22.75 16.16
CA ASN A 26 52.41 -22.87 14.75
C ASN A 26 52.55 -24.31 14.24
N LEU A 27 51.45 -25.07 14.25
CA LEU A 27 51.39 -26.40 13.66
C LEU A 27 51.20 -26.29 12.13
N ASN A 28 52.14 -26.82 11.36
CA ASN A 28 51.96 -26.98 9.91
C ASN A 28 51.06 -28.19 9.60
N GLN A 29 50.62 -28.34 8.33
CA GLN A 29 49.71 -29.41 7.91
C GLN A 29 50.22 -30.83 8.23
N MET A 30 51.54 -31.06 8.21
CA MET A 30 52.14 -32.35 8.55
C MET A 30 52.00 -32.64 10.05
N MET A 31 52.29 -31.65 10.88
CA MET A 31 52.16 -31.77 12.34
C MET A 31 50.69 -31.97 12.75
N CYS A 32 49.75 -31.27 12.12
CA CYS A 32 48.31 -31.49 12.37
C CYS A 32 47.90 -32.95 12.12
N LYS A 33 48.41 -33.59 11.05
CA LYS A 33 48.14 -35.01 10.78
C LYS A 33 48.75 -35.94 11.84
N VAL A 34 49.98 -35.67 12.29
CA VAL A 34 50.67 -36.47 13.32
C VAL A 34 49.95 -36.39 14.66
N PHE A 35 49.56 -35.18 15.08
CA PHE A 35 48.86 -34.96 16.34
C PHE A 35 47.35 -35.21 16.25
N LYS A 36 46.84 -35.54 15.05
CA LYS A 36 45.42 -35.70 14.72
C LYS A 36 44.59 -34.49 15.17
N VAL A 37 45.14 -33.29 14.95
CA VAL A 37 44.44 -32.00 15.10
C VAL A 37 43.71 -31.74 13.79
N GLU A 38 42.39 -31.63 13.85
CA GLU A 38 41.54 -31.37 12.67
C GLU A 38 41.37 -29.87 12.47
N SER A 39 41.79 -29.37 11.29
CA SER A 39 41.58 -27.99 10.86
C SER A 39 41.14 -27.98 9.38
N PRO A 40 40.00 -27.37 9.03
CA PRO A 40 39.06 -26.70 9.93
C PRO A 40 38.35 -27.69 10.88
N PRO A 41 37.76 -27.22 12.00
CA PRO A 41 37.13 -28.09 13.00
C PRO A 41 35.96 -28.91 12.40
N PRO A 42 35.64 -30.07 12.98
CA PRO A 42 34.53 -30.90 12.49
C PRO A 42 33.17 -30.23 12.74
N LEU A 43 32.27 -30.33 11.76
CA LEU A 43 30.96 -29.66 11.78
C LEU A 43 30.16 -29.85 13.08
N PRO A 44 30.08 -31.06 13.69
CA PRO A 44 29.36 -31.24 14.95
C PRO A 44 29.87 -30.34 16.08
N ARG A 45 31.19 -30.13 16.19
CA ARG A 45 31.77 -29.23 17.20
C ARG A 45 31.43 -27.77 16.92
N VAL A 46 31.43 -27.36 15.65
CA VAL A 46 31.03 -26.00 15.27
C VAL A 46 29.55 -25.75 15.57
N LEU A 47 28.68 -26.74 15.33
CA LEU A 47 27.25 -26.62 15.68
C LEU A 47 27.02 -26.54 17.19
N GLU A 48 27.76 -27.34 17.98
CA GLU A 48 27.74 -27.28 19.44
C GLU A 48 28.23 -25.90 19.94
N HIS A 49 29.30 -25.38 19.33
CA HIS A 49 29.81 -24.04 19.59
C HIS A 49 28.74 -22.98 19.38
N LEU A 50 28.11 -22.96 18.20
CA LEU A 50 27.06 -22.00 17.85
C LEU A 50 25.88 -22.04 18.84
N GLN A 51 25.43 -23.25 19.21
CA GLN A 51 24.37 -23.40 20.22
C GLN A 51 24.79 -22.86 21.60
N GLY A 52 26.06 -23.00 21.97
CA GLY A 52 26.62 -22.43 23.19
C GLY A 52 26.72 -20.90 23.18
N LEU A 53 26.96 -20.29 22.02
CA LEU A 53 27.12 -18.83 21.88
C LEU A 53 25.88 -18.04 22.30
N GLN A 54 24.67 -18.60 22.16
CA GLN A 54 23.43 -17.93 22.58
C GLN A 54 23.37 -17.65 24.09
N ARG A 55 24.20 -18.31 24.91
CA ARG A 55 24.18 -18.18 26.37
C ARG A 55 25.06 -17.04 26.88
N VAL A 56 25.94 -16.51 26.04
CA VAL A 56 26.94 -15.53 26.43
C VAL A 56 26.78 -14.29 25.54
N PRO A 57 26.54 -13.09 26.10
CA PRO A 57 26.44 -11.88 25.30
C PRO A 57 27.75 -11.61 24.57
N VAL A 58 27.65 -11.06 23.35
CA VAL A 58 28.77 -10.82 22.44
C VAL A 58 29.88 -9.98 23.09
N SER A 59 29.52 -9.04 23.97
CA SER A 59 30.46 -8.20 24.72
C SER A 59 31.40 -8.95 25.66
N LEU A 60 31.09 -10.20 26.02
CA LEU A 60 31.89 -11.04 26.91
C LEU A 60 32.69 -12.12 26.17
N TRP A 61 32.70 -12.10 24.84
CA TRP A 61 33.40 -13.12 24.05
C TRP A 61 34.92 -12.95 24.13
N PRO A 62 35.69 -14.03 24.38
CA PRO A 62 37.14 -13.98 24.56
C PRO A 62 37.89 -13.93 23.21
N VAL A 63 37.47 -13.04 22.32
CA VAL A 63 37.97 -12.94 20.94
C VAL A 63 38.66 -11.58 20.75
N GLU A 64 39.90 -11.61 20.29
CA GLU A 64 40.69 -10.40 19.96
C GLU A 64 40.51 -9.98 18.49
N GLU A 65 40.03 -10.90 17.64
CA GLU A 65 39.72 -10.64 16.24
C GLU A 65 38.49 -9.73 16.10
N GLU A 66 38.46 -8.93 15.03
CA GLU A 66 37.28 -8.14 14.65
C GLU A 66 36.09 -9.09 14.39
N LEU A 67 34.97 -8.86 15.10
CA LEU A 67 33.80 -9.75 15.05
C LEU A 67 33.32 -10.00 13.62
N THR A 68 33.32 -8.96 12.78
CA THR A 68 32.92 -9.04 11.37
C THR A 68 33.73 -10.07 10.59
N GLU A 69 35.06 -10.08 10.78
CA GLU A 69 35.98 -11.00 10.10
C GLU A 69 35.80 -12.44 10.60
N GLY A 70 35.65 -12.61 11.93
CA GLY A 70 35.35 -13.91 12.53
C GLY A 70 34.06 -14.52 11.98
N PHE A 71 32.99 -13.74 11.92
CA PHE A 71 31.72 -14.17 11.35
C PHE A 71 31.81 -14.42 9.83
N HIS A 72 32.60 -13.65 9.11
CA HIS A 72 32.84 -13.89 7.68
C HIS A 72 33.48 -15.26 7.44
N LYS A 73 34.50 -15.64 8.22
CA LYS A 73 35.12 -16.97 8.17
C LYS A 73 34.13 -18.07 8.52
N LEU A 74 33.33 -17.86 9.58
CA LEU A 74 32.34 -18.82 10.06
C LEU A 74 31.23 -19.08 9.03
N LEU A 75 30.68 -18.03 8.43
CA LEU A 75 29.69 -18.15 7.35
C LEU A 75 30.29 -18.83 6.12
N GLY A 76 31.54 -18.52 5.76
CA GLY A 76 32.25 -19.20 4.68
C GLY A 76 32.49 -20.70 4.94
N TYR A 77 32.73 -21.09 6.20
CA TYR A 77 32.81 -22.50 6.59
C TYR A 77 31.44 -23.21 6.47
N LEU A 78 30.38 -22.58 6.99
CA LEU A 78 29.02 -23.12 6.92
C LEU A 78 28.54 -23.26 5.47
N GLY A 79 28.84 -22.28 4.61
CA GLY A 79 28.49 -22.30 3.18
C GLY A 79 29.12 -23.48 2.44
N ARG A 80 30.41 -23.76 2.68
CA ARG A 80 31.11 -24.92 2.11
C ARG A 80 30.54 -26.25 2.60
N SER A 81 30.14 -26.30 3.87
CA SER A 81 29.63 -27.51 4.52
C SER A 81 28.13 -27.75 4.27
N TRP A 82 27.39 -26.76 3.78
CA TRP A 82 25.91 -26.76 3.69
C TRP A 82 25.33 -27.97 2.95
N LYS A 83 25.91 -28.32 1.78
CA LYS A 83 25.45 -29.44 0.95
C LYS A 83 25.60 -30.80 1.66
N GLY A 84 26.59 -30.93 2.55
CA GLY A 84 26.84 -32.16 3.32
C GLY A 84 26.05 -32.28 4.63
N MET A 85 25.32 -31.23 5.04
CA MET A 85 24.54 -31.25 6.29
C MET A 85 23.24 -32.04 6.16
N THR A 86 22.85 -32.71 7.25
CA THR A 86 21.52 -33.31 7.39
C THR A 86 20.42 -32.25 7.50
N GLU A 87 19.18 -32.61 7.15
CA GLU A 87 18.04 -31.69 7.25
C GLU A 87 17.83 -31.18 8.69
N LYS A 88 18.05 -32.03 9.69
CA LYS A 88 17.98 -31.65 11.12
C LYS A 88 18.99 -30.56 11.48
N GLN A 89 20.23 -30.67 10.96
CA GLN A 89 21.27 -29.66 11.18
C GLN A 89 20.91 -28.32 10.50
N ARG A 90 20.39 -28.37 9.26
CA ARG A 90 19.96 -27.17 8.54
C ARG A 90 18.81 -26.46 9.27
N LYS A 91 17.78 -27.19 9.71
CA LYS A 91 16.67 -26.62 10.49
C LYS A 91 17.14 -26.01 11.81
N SER A 92 18.07 -26.67 12.52
CA SER A 92 18.67 -26.10 13.72
C SER A 92 19.41 -24.79 13.45
N LEU A 93 20.07 -24.67 12.29
CA LEU A 93 20.77 -23.45 11.89
C LEU A 93 19.83 -22.31 11.49
N GLN A 94 18.67 -22.62 10.91
CA GLN A 94 17.65 -21.61 10.57
C GLN A 94 17.04 -20.97 11.82
N THR A 95 17.00 -21.68 12.95
CA THR A 95 16.44 -21.18 14.21
C THR A 95 17.44 -20.44 15.11
N ILE A 96 18.75 -20.51 14.82
CA ILE A 96 19.80 -19.88 15.65
C ILE A 96 19.93 -18.39 15.34
N GLU A 97 20.15 -17.60 16.38
CA GLU A 97 20.62 -16.21 16.25
C GLU A 97 22.10 -16.24 15.88
N LEU A 98 22.39 -16.10 14.59
CA LEU A 98 23.74 -16.30 14.04
C LEU A 98 24.35 -15.03 13.46
N ILE A 99 23.54 -14.14 12.91
CA ILE A 99 24.04 -13.04 12.10
C ILE A 99 24.18 -11.80 12.99
N PRO A 100 25.38 -11.19 13.08
CA PRO A 100 25.59 -10.00 13.89
C PRO A 100 25.03 -8.77 13.18
N VAL A 101 24.28 -7.96 13.92
CA VAL A 101 23.69 -6.70 13.48
C VAL A 101 23.92 -5.62 14.54
N GLY A 102 24.13 -4.38 14.10
CA GLY A 102 24.30 -3.21 14.98
C GLY A 102 25.70 -2.60 14.89
N PRO A 103 25.90 -1.40 15.47
CA PRO A 103 27.19 -0.72 15.48
C PRO A 103 28.21 -1.43 16.38
N THR A 104 29.49 -1.17 16.13
CA THR A 104 30.62 -1.71 16.91
C THR A 104 30.49 -1.34 18.39
N GLY A 105 30.19 -2.32 19.25
CA GLY A 105 30.01 -2.16 20.69
C GLY A 105 28.65 -2.61 21.23
N ASP A 106 27.63 -2.67 20.37
CA ASP A 106 26.28 -3.15 20.71
C ASP A 106 25.77 -4.12 19.62
N VAL A 107 26.59 -5.14 19.36
CA VAL A 107 26.32 -6.16 18.33
C VAL A 107 25.34 -7.18 18.89
N LYS A 108 24.17 -7.28 18.26
CA LYS A 108 23.15 -8.28 18.56
C LYS A 108 23.18 -9.38 17.51
N LEU A 109 23.05 -10.63 17.93
CA LEU A 109 22.84 -11.75 17.01
C LEU A 109 21.36 -11.87 16.68
N VAL A 110 21.06 -12.02 15.40
CA VAL A 110 19.69 -12.09 14.89
C VAL A 110 19.53 -13.35 14.03
N ARG A 111 18.33 -13.94 14.06
CA ARG A 111 17.95 -15.07 13.20
C ARG A 111 17.92 -14.60 11.74
N ALA A 112 18.32 -15.46 10.81
CA ALA A 112 18.29 -15.16 9.39
C ALA A 112 16.87 -14.81 8.87
N SER A 113 15.82 -15.39 9.46
CA SER A 113 14.42 -15.08 9.09
C SER A 113 13.97 -13.66 9.41
N ARG A 114 14.72 -12.91 10.24
CA ARG A 114 14.45 -11.51 10.58
C ARG A 114 15.33 -10.53 9.79
N LEU A 115 16.05 -11.03 8.79
CA LEU A 115 16.94 -10.27 7.95
C LEU A 115 16.43 -10.18 6.51
N PHE A 116 16.55 -8.97 5.97
CA PHE A 116 16.11 -8.64 4.61
C PHE A 116 17.26 -7.96 3.85
N PHE A 117 17.41 -8.29 2.57
CA PHE A 117 18.41 -7.60 1.72
C PHE A 117 18.00 -6.16 1.43
N ARG A 118 16.69 -5.88 1.39
CA ARG A 118 16.13 -4.54 1.26
C ARG A 118 15.03 -4.38 2.30
N LEU A 119 15.18 -3.37 3.17
CA LEU A 119 14.19 -3.06 4.20
C LEU A 119 13.78 -1.58 4.09
N GLN A 120 12.50 -1.34 3.82
CA GLN A 120 11.94 0.00 3.65
C GLN A 120 11.67 0.64 5.02
N GLY A 121 12.71 1.21 5.63
CA GLY A 121 12.62 1.92 6.91
C GLY A 121 13.18 1.15 8.11
N ASP A 122 13.07 1.77 9.29
CA ASP A 122 13.63 1.23 10.53
C ASP A 122 12.59 0.46 11.35
N TYR A 123 12.82 -0.85 11.47
CA TYR A 123 12.01 -1.82 12.23
C TYR A 123 12.81 -2.45 13.38
N ALA A 124 13.91 -1.83 13.80
CA ALA A 124 14.62 -2.23 15.01
C ALA A 124 13.68 -2.14 16.23
N PRO A 125 13.75 -3.08 17.19
CA PRO A 125 14.81 -4.08 17.41
C PRO A 125 14.54 -5.46 16.77
N PHE A 126 13.60 -5.56 15.84
CA PHE A 126 13.05 -6.82 15.40
C PHE A 126 13.50 -7.26 14.01
N MET A 127 13.41 -6.37 13.02
CA MET A 127 13.83 -6.66 11.64
C MET A 127 14.98 -5.75 11.27
N PHE A 128 15.93 -6.30 10.50
CA PHE A 128 17.11 -5.57 10.12
C PHE A 128 17.50 -5.85 8.67
N GLU A 129 18.19 -4.88 8.07
CA GLU A 129 18.83 -5.07 6.77
C GLU A 129 20.11 -5.90 6.94
N VAL A 130 20.42 -6.76 5.96
CA VAL A 130 21.64 -7.56 5.95
C VAL A 130 22.87 -6.64 5.88
N PRO A 131 23.83 -6.74 6.83
CA PRO A 131 25.06 -5.95 6.76
C PRO A 131 25.84 -6.23 5.47
N ARG A 132 26.30 -5.17 4.80
CA ARG A 132 27.01 -5.25 3.52
C ARG A 132 28.24 -6.18 3.55
N SER A 133 28.91 -6.28 4.70
CA SER A 133 30.07 -7.15 4.93
C SER A 133 29.77 -8.65 4.76
N PHE A 134 28.50 -9.05 4.85
CA PHE A 134 28.07 -10.44 4.66
C PHE A 134 27.42 -10.72 3.30
N GLY A 135 27.40 -9.73 2.39
CA GLY A 135 26.79 -9.87 1.06
C GLY A 135 27.39 -11.00 0.22
N THR A 136 28.67 -11.35 0.42
CA THR A 136 29.32 -12.49 -0.26
C THR A 136 28.70 -13.85 0.05
N HIS A 137 27.95 -13.94 1.16
CA HIS A 137 27.33 -15.18 1.64
C HIS A 137 25.83 -15.26 1.30
N GLU A 138 25.36 -14.51 0.30
CA GLU A 138 23.94 -14.39 -0.09
C GLU A 138 23.21 -15.74 -0.21
N HIS A 139 23.79 -16.70 -0.95
CA HIS A 139 23.18 -18.02 -1.14
C HIS A 139 22.96 -18.79 0.18
N LEU A 140 23.90 -18.69 1.11
CA LEU A 140 23.77 -19.30 2.44
C LEU A 140 22.71 -18.56 3.25
N LEU A 141 22.74 -17.23 3.25
CA LEU A 141 21.78 -16.39 3.98
C LEU A 141 20.34 -16.65 3.52
N ARG A 142 20.09 -16.76 2.22
CA ARG A 142 18.78 -17.18 1.68
C ARG A 142 18.40 -18.58 2.13
N SER A 143 19.35 -19.52 2.15
CA SER A 143 19.12 -20.89 2.64
C SER A 143 18.84 -20.96 4.15
N LEU A 144 19.35 -20.00 4.91
CA LEU A 144 19.08 -19.84 6.35
C LEU A 144 17.74 -19.14 6.65
N GLY A 145 17.14 -18.47 5.66
CA GLY A 145 15.82 -17.84 5.79
C GLY A 145 15.79 -16.33 5.50
N CYS A 146 16.90 -15.71 5.12
CA CYS A 146 16.89 -14.29 4.72
C CYS A 146 16.06 -14.10 3.43
N LYS A 147 15.25 -13.05 3.41
CA LYS A 147 14.38 -12.72 2.27
C LYS A 147 14.84 -11.45 1.57
N GLU A 148 14.32 -11.22 0.37
CA GLU A 148 14.62 -9.99 -0.37
C GLU A 148 13.97 -8.78 0.31
N GLU A 149 12.65 -8.82 0.46
CA GLU A 149 11.82 -7.81 1.12
C GLU A 149 10.75 -8.55 1.96
N PRO A 150 10.23 -7.94 3.04
CA PRO A 150 9.17 -8.54 3.84
C PRO A 150 7.84 -8.57 3.08
N SER A 151 7.22 -9.75 2.98
CA SER A 151 5.84 -9.87 2.49
C SER A 151 4.82 -9.54 3.58
N THR A 152 3.56 -9.27 3.21
CA THR A 152 2.47 -9.05 4.17
C THR A 152 2.29 -10.23 5.12
N ASP A 153 2.38 -11.46 4.60
CA ASP A 153 2.27 -12.68 5.40
C ASP A 153 3.44 -12.80 6.39
N ASP A 154 4.64 -12.35 6.00
CA ASP A 154 5.79 -12.32 6.90
C ASP A 154 5.61 -11.33 8.05
N LEU A 155 5.06 -10.15 7.76
CA LEU A 155 4.75 -9.14 8.77
C LEU A 155 3.68 -9.64 9.76
N VAL A 156 2.65 -10.32 9.27
CA VAL A 156 1.59 -10.92 10.11
C VAL A 156 2.15 -12.05 10.98
N ASN A 157 2.89 -12.98 10.39
CA ASN A 157 3.54 -14.08 11.13
C ASN A 157 4.49 -13.54 12.20
N PHE A 158 5.24 -12.49 11.86
CA PHE A 158 6.11 -11.81 12.79
C PHE A 158 5.35 -11.21 13.99
N LEU A 159 4.20 -10.56 13.78
CA LEU A 159 3.39 -10.03 14.88
C LEU A 159 2.93 -11.14 15.83
N HIS A 160 2.56 -12.31 15.29
CA HIS A 160 2.24 -13.49 16.09
C HIS A 160 3.45 -14.04 16.84
N GLU A 161 4.64 -14.08 16.22
CA GLU A 161 5.89 -14.45 16.89
C GLU A 161 6.19 -13.52 18.07
N VAL A 162 6.17 -12.19 17.86
CA VAL A 162 6.44 -11.20 18.94
C VAL A 162 5.38 -11.30 20.04
N SER A 163 4.12 -11.54 19.69
CA SER A 163 3.06 -11.78 20.68
C SER A 163 3.34 -13.04 21.52
N SER A 164 3.93 -14.08 20.92
CA SER A 164 4.28 -15.32 21.63
C SER A 164 5.55 -15.16 22.49
N GLU A 165 6.55 -14.43 21.98
CA GLU A 165 7.84 -14.20 22.65
C GLU A 165 7.70 -13.24 23.84
N SER A 166 6.83 -12.22 23.72
CA SER A 166 6.57 -11.23 24.80
C SER A 166 5.80 -11.80 25.99
N ARG A 167 5.14 -12.97 25.85
CA ARG A 167 4.39 -13.65 26.93
C ARG A 167 3.40 -12.74 27.67
N ARG A 168 2.75 -11.81 26.95
CA ARG A 168 1.83 -10.80 27.49
C ARG A 168 2.47 -9.77 28.43
N LEU A 169 3.79 -9.59 28.37
CA LEU A 169 4.45 -8.45 29.01
C LEU A 169 4.31 -7.18 28.17
N PRO A 170 4.31 -5.99 28.79
CA PRO A 170 4.34 -4.73 28.08
C PRO A 170 5.57 -4.60 27.19
N LEU A 171 5.38 -4.16 25.95
CA LEU A 171 6.45 -3.80 25.04
C LEU A 171 7.18 -2.54 25.54
N ASN A 172 8.50 -2.49 25.35
CA ASN A 172 9.24 -1.26 25.57
C ASN A 172 8.95 -0.22 24.45
N PRO A 173 9.32 1.06 24.60
CA PRO A 173 9.00 2.09 23.62
C PRO A 173 9.52 1.82 22.19
N ASN A 174 10.70 1.22 22.05
CA ASN A 174 11.28 0.89 20.75
C ASN A 174 10.53 -0.28 20.10
N GLU A 175 10.22 -1.31 20.88
CA GLU A 175 9.41 -2.45 20.43
C GLU A 175 8.00 -2.02 20.04
N LEU A 176 7.36 -1.16 20.83
CA LEU A 176 6.04 -0.59 20.52
C LEU A 176 6.07 0.19 19.20
N ALA A 177 7.06 1.08 19.03
CA ALA A 177 7.21 1.86 17.80
C ALA A 177 7.40 0.96 16.57
N ALA A 178 8.23 -0.08 16.70
CA ALA A 178 8.45 -1.05 15.63
C ALA A 178 7.17 -1.84 15.30
N VAL A 179 6.44 -2.33 16.31
CA VAL A 179 5.18 -3.03 16.11
C VAL A 179 4.13 -2.13 15.44
N VAL A 180 3.99 -0.89 15.87
CA VAL A 180 3.05 0.06 15.27
C VAL A 180 3.37 0.31 13.80
N LYS A 181 4.66 0.43 13.44
CA LYS A 181 5.10 0.53 12.04
C LYS A 181 4.77 -0.72 11.23
N VAL A 182 4.99 -1.91 11.80
CA VAL A 182 4.64 -3.18 11.15
C VAL A 182 3.12 -3.25 10.91
N ILE A 183 2.31 -2.89 11.91
CA ILE A 183 0.85 -2.85 11.78
C ILE A 183 0.42 -1.84 10.71
N GLY A 184 1.07 -0.68 10.63
CA GLY A 184 0.83 0.30 9.56
C GLY A 184 1.12 -0.27 8.17
N ALA A 185 2.28 -0.90 7.98
CA ALA A 185 2.64 -1.55 6.71
C ALA A 185 1.68 -2.69 6.33
N VAL A 186 1.20 -3.44 7.32
CA VAL A 186 0.16 -4.47 7.13
C VAL A 186 -1.16 -3.83 6.71
N ALA A 187 -1.60 -2.75 7.36
CA ALA A 187 -2.82 -2.04 7.01
C ALA A 187 -2.78 -1.40 5.62
N ASP A 188 -1.65 -0.80 5.23
CA ASP A 188 -1.46 -0.13 3.94
C ASP A 188 -1.48 -1.11 2.75
N SER A 189 -1.21 -2.40 3.00
CA SER A 189 -1.22 -3.43 1.94
C SER A 189 -2.61 -3.74 1.36
N GLY A 190 -3.69 -3.31 2.04
CA GLY A 190 -5.07 -3.55 1.60
C GLY A 190 -5.49 -5.02 1.59
N ALA A 191 -4.69 -5.93 2.17
CA ALA A 191 -5.03 -7.34 2.25
C ALA A 191 -6.22 -7.57 3.20
N ASN A 192 -7.18 -8.39 2.79
CA ASN A 192 -8.28 -8.81 3.65
C ASN A 192 -7.78 -9.84 4.67
N PHE A 193 -7.50 -9.39 5.89
CA PHE A 193 -7.06 -10.27 6.96
C PHE A 193 -8.26 -11.05 7.54
N HIS A 194 -8.37 -12.33 7.19
CA HIS A 194 -9.41 -13.24 7.72
C HIS A 194 -9.12 -13.76 9.14
N GLY A 195 -8.16 -13.17 9.87
CA GLY A 195 -7.71 -13.61 11.19
C GLY A 195 -7.55 -12.46 12.19
N SER A 196 -7.40 -12.82 13.47
CA SER A 196 -7.12 -11.83 14.53
C SER A 196 -5.65 -11.42 14.52
N LEU A 197 -5.39 -10.12 14.37
CA LEU A 197 -4.04 -9.57 14.36
C LEU A 197 -3.63 -9.17 15.78
N PRO A 198 -2.41 -9.50 16.24
CA PRO A 198 -1.88 -8.99 17.49
C PRO A 198 -1.66 -7.47 17.43
N VAL A 199 -2.36 -6.71 18.26
CA VAL A 199 -2.27 -5.26 18.39
C VAL A 199 -1.94 -4.85 19.83
N PRO A 200 -1.13 -3.80 20.05
CA PRO A 200 -0.87 -3.28 21.39
C PRO A 200 -2.12 -2.63 21.98
N ASP A 201 -2.42 -2.97 23.24
CA ASP A 201 -3.41 -2.28 24.05
C ASP A 201 -2.84 -1.00 24.69
N VAL A 202 -3.65 -0.27 25.46
CA VAL A 202 -3.23 0.93 26.21
C VAL A 202 -2.14 0.66 27.26
N HIS A 203 -1.92 -0.60 27.63
CA HIS A 203 -0.84 -1.04 28.53
C HIS A 203 0.39 -1.55 27.76
N CYS A 204 0.44 -1.32 26.44
CA CYS A 204 1.50 -1.76 25.53
C CYS A 204 1.65 -3.28 25.46
N VAL A 205 0.60 -4.05 25.79
CA VAL A 205 0.57 -5.51 25.70
C VAL A 205 -0.10 -5.93 24.41
N LEU A 206 0.50 -6.88 23.68
CA LEU A 206 -0.09 -7.42 22.46
C LEU A 206 -1.32 -8.29 22.76
N ARG A 207 -2.44 -7.97 22.11
CA ARG A 207 -3.72 -8.66 22.23
C ARG A 207 -4.35 -8.89 20.86
N SER A 208 -5.30 -9.82 20.82
CA SER A 208 -6.16 -10.05 19.66
C SER A 208 -6.90 -8.75 19.28
N SER A 209 -6.83 -8.34 18.01
CA SER A 209 -7.55 -7.16 17.50
C SER A 209 -9.07 -7.24 17.71
N GLN A 210 -9.62 -8.47 17.75
CA GLN A 210 -11.04 -8.74 17.98
C GLN A 210 -11.48 -8.52 19.44
N ASP A 211 -10.52 -8.64 20.38
CA ASP A 211 -10.77 -8.45 21.82
C ASP A 211 -10.60 -6.99 22.25
N CYS A 212 -10.01 -6.16 21.39
CA CYS A 212 -9.77 -4.75 21.64
C CYS A 212 -10.85 -3.86 21.03
N PHE A 213 -11.06 -2.71 21.68
CA PHE A 213 -11.94 -1.65 21.21
C PHE A 213 -11.18 -0.35 21.02
N HIS A 214 -11.65 0.45 20.08
CA HIS A 214 -11.24 1.82 19.91
C HIS A 214 -12.31 2.76 20.50
N CYS A 215 -11.89 3.82 21.20
CA CYS A 215 -12.79 4.80 21.79
C CYS A 215 -12.16 6.19 21.78
N LEU A 216 -12.83 7.16 21.16
CA LEU A 216 -12.42 8.57 21.16
C LEU A 216 -13.21 9.42 22.15
N ASP A 217 -14.30 8.89 22.68
CA ASP A 217 -15.16 9.59 23.63
C ASP A 217 -14.47 9.65 25.00
N ARG A 218 -14.05 10.86 25.38
CA ARG A 218 -13.35 11.12 26.64
C ARG A 218 -14.23 10.87 27.86
N GLU A 219 -15.52 11.18 27.79
CA GLU A 219 -16.42 10.98 28.92
C GLU A 219 -16.63 9.49 29.13
N LEU A 220 -16.85 8.76 28.04
CA LEU A 220 -16.97 7.31 28.08
C LEU A 220 -15.70 6.64 28.67
N LEU A 221 -14.51 7.12 28.32
CA LEU A 221 -13.24 6.64 28.88
C LEU A 221 -13.04 6.90 30.39
N LEU A 222 -13.82 7.81 30.99
CA LEU A 222 -13.84 8.07 32.43
C LEU A 222 -14.87 7.20 33.16
N THR A 223 -15.92 6.77 32.46
CA THR A 223 -17.04 6.00 33.03
C THR A 223 -16.85 4.49 32.96
N ILE A 224 -15.96 3.99 32.12
CA ILE A 224 -15.73 2.55 31.92
C ILE A 224 -14.62 2.00 32.82
N ASP A 225 -14.80 0.76 33.29
CA ASP A 225 -13.74 0.00 33.95
C ASP A 225 -12.73 -0.52 32.92
N ARG A 226 -11.54 0.11 32.92
CA ARG A 226 -10.42 -0.22 32.03
C ARG A 226 -9.80 -1.58 32.30
N ASN A 227 -10.12 -2.23 33.43
CA ASN A 227 -9.69 -3.60 33.69
C ASN A 227 -10.57 -4.63 32.96
N VAL A 228 -11.81 -4.26 32.63
CA VAL A 228 -12.79 -5.13 31.97
C VAL A 228 -12.78 -4.91 30.47
N VAL A 229 -12.67 -3.65 30.02
CA VAL A 229 -12.66 -3.29 28.60
C VAL A 229 -11.23 -3.06 28.13
N GLN A 230 -10.82 -3.84 27.12
CA GLN A 230 -9.50 -3.72 26.50
C GLN A 230 -9.54 -2.66 25.41
N LEU A 231 -8.75 -1.60 25.60
CA LEU A 231 -8.63 -0.51 24.64
C LEU A 231 -7.35 -0.67 23.83
N VAL A 232 -7.44 -0.45 22.52
CA VAL A 232 -6.28 -0.41 21.63
C VAL A 232 -5.41 0.83 21.91
N HIS A 233 -4.10 0.72 21.69
CA HIS A 233 -3.19 1.84 21.85
C HIS A 233 -3.55 3.04 20.92
N PRO A 234 -3.51 4.30 21.39
CA PRO A 234 -3.93 5.47 20.61
C PRO A 234 -3.17 5.69 19.29
N SER A 235 -1.93 5.19 19.18
CA SER A 235 -1.16 5.29 17.93
C SER A 235 -1.77 4.49 16.77
N LEU A 236 -2.75 3.63 17.05
CA LEU A 236 -3.43 2.80 16.05
C LEU A 236 -4.77 3.36 15.58
N THR A 237 -5.21 4.52 16.11
CA THR A 237 -6.51 5.14 15.74
C THR A 237 -6.72 5.24 14.23
N ALA A 238 -5.68 5.57 13.46
CA ALA A 238 -5.75 5.68 12.00
C ALA A 238 -6.01 4.34 11.28
N PHE A 239 -5.63 3.21 11.91
CA PHE A 239 -5.70 1.87 11.32
C PHE A 239 -6.90 1.06 11.83
N CYS A 240 -7.64 1.54 12.83
CA CYS A 240 -8.70 0.76 13.48
C CYS A 240 -9.78 0.24 12.52
N SER A 241 -10.18 1.04 11.53
CA SER A 241 -11.17 0.64 10.52
C SER A 241 -10.67 -0.51 9.64
N VAL A 242 -9.43 -0.41 9.16
CA VAL A 242 -8.77 -1.42 8.31
C VAL A 242 -8.55 -2.72 9.08
N LEU A 243 -8.16 -2.62 10.36
CA LEU A 243 -7.90 -3.76 11.24
C LEU A 243 -9.16 -4.42 11.80
N GLY A 244 -10.36 -3.92 11.45
CA GLY A 244 -11.63 -4.44 11.94
C GLY A 244 -11.85 -4.26 13.45
N ILE A 245 -11.18 -3.28 14.06
CA ILE A 245 -11.31 -2.99 15.49
C ILE A 245 -12.62 -2.25 15.71
N ARG A 246 -13.45 -2.77 16.62
CA ARG A 246 -14.79 -2.22 16.89
C ARG A 246 -14.72 -0.90 17.66
N ASP A 247 -15.64 0.00 17.34
CA ASP A 247 -15.87 1.21 18.11
C ASP A 247 -16.64 0.88 19.39
N LEU A 248 -16.06 1.22 20.53
CA LEU A 248 -16.64 0.97 21.84
C LEU A 248 -17.99 1.67 22.01
N SER A 249 -18.13 2.90 21.52
CA SER A 249 -19.36 3.68 21.65
C SER A 249 -20.55 2.98 20.97
N LYS A 250 -20.29 2.28 19.87
CA LYS A 250 -21.30 1.52 19.11
C LYS A 250 -21.57 0.13 19.68
N ALA A 251 -20.59 -0.45 20.38
CA ALA A 251 -20.72 -1.78 20.98
C ALA A 251 -21.40 -1.76 22.36
N LEU A 252 -21.43 -0.61 23.03
CA LEU A 252 -22.02 -0.49 24.37
C LEU A 252 -23.53 -0.32 24.32
N SER A 253 -24.19 -1.03 25.23
CA SER A 253 -25.59 -0.79 25.57
C SER A 253 -25.67 0.01 26.86
N HIS A 254 -26.48 1.06 26.84
CA HIS A 254 -26.81 1.85 28.01
C HIS A 254 -28.09 1.26 28.60
N GLN A 255 -28.07 0.88 29.88
CA GLN A 255 -29.23 0.28 30.56
C GLN A 255 -29.56 1.05 31.83
N LEU A 256 -30.82 1.43 31.98
CA LEU A 256 -31.32 2.03 33.22
C LEU A 256 -31.32 0.98 34.33
N LEU A 257 -30.89 1.38 35.52
CA LEU A 257 -30.83 0.49 36.69
C LEU A 257 -32.20 0.27 37.34
N GLU A 258 -33.09 1.25 37.21
CA GLU A 258 -34.44 1.24 37.75
C GLU A 258 -35.40 1.70 36.64
N GLU A 259 -36.64 1.19 36.65
CA GLU A 259 -37.66 1.74 35.74
C GLU A 259 -37.99 3.17 36.18
N PRO A 260 -37.80 4.18 35.30
CA PRO A 260 -38.01 5.56 35.68
C PRO A 260 -39.49 5.85 35.88
N SER A 261 -39.83 6.42 37.04
CA SER A 261 -41.15 7.01 37.30
C SER A 261 -41.30 8.28 36.47
N VAL A 262 -42.08 8.20 35.39
CA VAL A 262 -42.40 9.36 34.55
C VAL A 262 -43.31 10.28 35.35
N MET A 263 -42.91 11.55 35.45
CA MET A 263 -43.68 12.58 36.13
C MET A 263 -44.59 13.31 35.15
N GLU A 264 -45.72 13.79 35.63
CA GLU A 264 -46.59 14.70 34.87
C GLU A 264 -45.94 16.08 34.81
N CYS A 265 -45.43 16.45 33.64
CA CYS A 265 -44.86 17.76 33.39
C CYS A 265 -45.47 18.35 32.11
N PRO A 266 -46.15 19.52 32.17
CA PRO A 266 -46.79 20.13 31.01
C PRO A 266 -45.78 20.52 29.92
N GLU A 267 -44.55 20.84 30.32
CA GLU A 267 -43.44 21.15 29.40
C GLU A 267 -43.06 19.95 28.53
N ALA A 268 -43.22 18.73 29.03
CA ALA A 268 -42.87 17.50 28.31
C ALA A 268 -43.70 17.34 27.02
N ALA A 269 -45.00 17.62 27.10
CA ALA A 269 -45.91 17.55 25.95
C ALA A 269 -45.57 18.64 24.92
N ALA A 270 -45.28 19.86 25.37
CA ALA A 270 -44.88 20.96 24.49
C ALA A 270 -43.57 20.66 23.75
N LEU A 271 -42.54 20.17 24.46
CA LEU A 271 -41.26 19.78 23.87
C LEU A 271 -41.42 18.62 22.88
N THR A 272 -42.23 17.62 23.19
CA THR A 272 -42.55 16.51 22.29
C THR A 272 -43.19 17.00 20.99
N ALA A 273 -44.14 17.94 21.09
CA ALA A 273 -44.78 18.56 19.92
C ALA A 273 -43.77 19.36 19.07
N ARG A 274 -42.86 20.10 19.71
CA ARG A 274 -41.79 20.84 19.01
C ARG A 274 -40.84 19.92 18.25
N LEU A 275 -40.39 18.82 18.86
CA LEU A 275 -39.54 17.83 18.18
C LEU A 275 -40.22 17.19 16.97
N SER A 276 -41.54 16.99 17.05
CA SER A 276 -42.35 16.39 15.97
C SER A 276 -42.68 17.38 14.84
N SER A 277 -42.40 18.68 15.02
CA SER A 277 -42.72 19.72 14.04
C SER A 277 -41.84 19.63 12.80
N ARG A 278 -42.39 20.04 11.65
CA ARG A 278 -41.63 20.05 10.39
C ARG A 278 -40.55 21.13 10.45
N GLU A 279 -40.89 22.29 10.99
CA GLU A 279 -40.04 23.47 11.08
C GLU A 279 -38.77 23.16 11.89
N PHE A 280 -38.90 22.40 12.99
CA PHE A 280 -37.75 21.94 13.76
C PHE A 280 -36.88 20.95 12.98
N ALA A 281 -37.46 20.01 12.23
CA ALA A 281 -36.70 19.09 11.38
C ALA A 281 -35.92 19.81 10.27
N THR A 282 -36.55 20.80 9.62
CA THR A 282 -35.89 21.65 8.61
C THR A 282 -34.76 22.48 9.23
N ALA A 283 -35.01 23.08 10.41
CA ALA A 283 -34.00 23.82 11.15
C ALA A 283 -32.81 22.94 11.53
N LEU A 284 -33.07 21.74 12.05
CA LEU A 284 -32.04 20.77 12.43
C LEU A 284 -31.17 20.38 11.22
N LEU A 285 -31.79 20.08 10.08
CA LEU A 285 -31.06 19.73 8.86
C LEU A 285 -30.13 20.84 8.38
N SER A 286 -30.56 22.10 8.45
CA SER A 286 -29.69 23.22 8.07
C SER A 286 -28.46 23.39 8.98
N MET A 287 -28.46 22.75 10.15
CA MET A 287 -27.33 22.75 11.09
C MET A 287 -26.43 21.51 10.98
N CYS A 288 -26.85 20.45 10.28
CA CYS A 288 -26.11 19.20 10.10
C CYS A 288 -25.23 19.21 8.83
N HIS A 289 -24.27 18.29 8.75
CA HIS A 289 -23.31 18.20 7.63
C HIS A 289 -23.57 17.03 6.66
N GLU A 290 -24.58 16.20 6.92
CA GLU A 290 -24.93 15.04 6.07
C GLU A 290 -26.17 15.28 5.20
N ASP A 291 -26.17 14.68 4.00
CA ASP A 291 -27.30 14.64 3.04
C ASP A 291 -28.40 13.66 3.53
N VAL A 292 -28.98 13.91 4.69
CA VAL A 292 -30.13 13.15 5.20
C VAL A 292 -31.43 13.81 4.71
N GLY A 293 -32.32 13.04 4.11
CA GLY A 293 -33.61 13.56 3.63
C GLY A 293 -34.52 14.06 4.78
N GLU A 294 -35.12 15.24 4.61
CA GLU A 294 -36.04 15.90 5.56
C GLU A 294 -37.14 14.96 6.09
N ASN A 295 -37.73 14.16 5.20
CA ASN A 295 -38.78 13.21 5.54
C ASN A 295 -38.31 12.04 6.42
N GLU A 296 -37.02 11.71 6.42
CA GLU A 296 -36.47 10.67 7.29
C GLU A 296 -36.20 11.20 8.70
N VAL A 297 -35.56 12.37 8.80
CA VAL A 297 -35.31 13.03 10.09
C VAL A 297 -36.61 13.35 10.79
N GLN A 298 -37.60 13.89 10.07
CA GLN A 298 -38.92 14.19 10.64
C GLN A 298 -39.61 12.93 11.18
N ARG A 299 -39.55 11.79 10.47
CA ARG A 299 -40.13 10.52 10.95
C ARG A 299 -39.43 10.01 12.21
N LYS A 300 -38.11 10.12 12.27
CA LYS A 300 -37.31 9.72 13.43
C LYS A 300 -37.66 10.58 14.65
N LEU A 301 -37.68 11.90 14.49
CA LEU A 301 -38.01 12.84 15.57
C LEU A 301 -39.47 12.72 16.03
N ALA A 302 -40.42 12.53 15.11
CA ALA A 302 -41.84 12.35 15.45
C ALA A 302 -42.12 11.06 16.23
N SER A 303 -41.20 10.09 16.21
CA SER A 303 -41.30 8.87 17.02
C SER A 303 -40.83 9.06 18.47
N LEU A 304 -40.26 10.22 18.81
CA LEU A 304 -39.68 10.49 20.11
C LEU A 304 -40.67 11.19 21.04
N GLN A 305 -40.78 10.69 22.27
CA GLN A 305 -41.52 11.33 23.34
C GLN A 305 -40.57 11.85 24.43
N VAL A 306 -40.73 13.11 24.83
CA VAL A 306 -39.98 13.69 25.94
C VAL A 306 -40.71 13.40 27.25
N CYS A 307 -39.96 12.95 28.26
CA CYS A 307 -40.49 12.59 29.59
C CYS A 307 -39.54 13.12 30.68
N PHE A 308 -40.08 13.54 31.82
CA PHE A 308 -39.29 13.97 32.98
C PHE A 308 -39.33 12.92 34.09
N THR A 309 -38.21 12.78 34.81
CA THR A 309 -38.04 11.85 35.93
C THR A 309 -37.28 12.52 37.07
N GLU A 310 -37.41 12.04 38.30
CA GLU A 310 -36.70 12.64 39.44
C GLU A 310 -35.18 12.46 39.34
N THR A 311 -34.75 11.22 39.08
CA THR A 311 -33.33 10.87 38.91
C THR A 311 -33.16 9.90 37.74
N LEU A 312 -31.99 9.94 37.11
CA LEU A 312 -31.62 9.02 36.05
C LEU A 312 -30.28 8.38 36.39
N ARG A 313 -30.33 7.06 36.58
CA ARG A 313 -29.15 6.23 36.81
C ARG A 313 -29.10 5.12 35.79
N TYR A 314 -27.96 5.01 35.15
CA TYR A 314 -27.70 3.96 34.18
C TYR A 314 -26.38 3.26 34.45
N SER A 315 -26.21 2.14 33.78
CA SER A 315 -24.98 1.38 33.75
C SER A 315 -24.66 0.97 32.31
N LEU A 316 -23.37 0.77 32.05
CA LEU A 316 -22.85 0.41 30.74
C LEU A 316 -22.66 -1.10 30.67
N PHE A 317 -23.19 -1.71 29.62
CA PHE A 317 -23.08 -3.14 29.37
C PHE A 317 -22.45 -3.42 28.01
N LEU A 318 -21.49 -4.35 27.99
CA LEU A 318 -20.84 -4.89 26.80
C LEU A 318 -21.10 -6.39 26.77
N ASP A 319 -21.75 -6.90 25.71
CA ASP A 319 -22.11 -8.32 25.56
C ASP A 319 -22.80 -8.92 26.80
N GLY A 320 -23.67 -8.13 27.46
CA GLY A 320 -24.42 -8.53 28.66
C GLY A 320 -23.63 -8.46 29.97
N ARG A 321 -22.36 -8.06 29.96
CA ARG A 321 -21.55 -7.83 31.17
C ARG A 321 -21.50 -6.34 31.50
N GLN A 322 -21.66 -6.01 32.78
CA GLN A 322 -21.48 -4.64 33.25
C GLN A 322 -20.01 -4.23 33.13
N VAL A 323 -19.76 -3.09 32.49
CA VAL A 323 -18.41 -2.55 32.25
C VAL A 323 -18.22 -1.13 32.79
N SER A 324 -19.21 -0.58 33.48
CA SER A 324 -19.08 0.72 34.13
C SER A 324 -18.12 0.66 35.33
N SER A 325 -17.28 1.67 35.49
CA SER A 325 -16.34 1.81 36.62
C SER A 325 -17.06 1.98 37.97
N ARG A 326 -18.29 2.51 37.92
CA ARG A 326 -19.18 2.66 39.06
C ARG A 326 -20.40 1.75 38.89
N SER A 327 -21.00 1.34 40.00
CA SER A 327 -22.24 0.55 39.99
C SER A 327 -23.43 1.32 39.40
N SER A 328 -23.41 2.65 39.50
CA SER A 328 -24.37 3.57 38.88
C SER A 328 -23.70 4.84 38.39
N ILE A 329 -24.15 5.33 37.22
CA ILE A 329 -23.75 6.61 36.64
C ILE A 329 -24.98 7.50 36.61
N GLU A 330 -24.87 8.68 37.22
CA GLU A 330 -25.92 9.71 37.17
C GLU A 330 -25.79 10.51 35.87
N THR A 331 -26.92 10.76 35.21
CA THR A 331 -27.00 11.56 33.98
C THR A 331 -28.17 12.52 34.04
N TRP A 332 -28.12 13.58 33.24
CA TRP A 332 -29.24 14.51 33.09
C TRP A 332 -30.23 14.10 32.00
N PHE A 333 -29.84 13.18 31.11
CA PHE A 333 -30.74 12.60 30.13
C PHE A 333 -30.40 11.16 29.78
N PHE A 334 -31.38 10.44 29.26
CA PHE A 334 -31.22 9.08 28.76
C PHE A 334 -32.07 8.84 27.51
N LEU A 335 -31.49 8.22 26.49
CA LEU A 335 -32.17 7.85 25.25
C LEU A 335 -32.69 6.41 25.35
N ASP A 336 -33.99 6.26 25.56
CA ASP A 336 -34.67 4.97 25.56
C ASP A 336 -35.13 4.63 24.13
N HIS A 337 -34.20 4.08 23.34
CA HIS A 337 -34.48 3.66 21.96
C HIS A 337 -35.56 2.57 21.87
N SER A 338 -35.75 1.76 22.91
CA SER A 338 -36.70 0.64 22.90
C SER A 338 -38.17 1.11 22.92
N ARG A 339 -38.43 2.21 23.63
CA ARG A 339 -39.76 2.81 23.76
C ARG A 339 -39.90 4.14 23.01
N GLY A 340 -38.85 4.61 22.33
CA GLY A 340 -38.84 5.88 21.61
C GLY A 340 -38.96 7.08 22.55
N ARG A 341 -38.25 7.09 23.69
CA ARG A 341 -38.38 8.17 24.70
C ARG A 341 -37.04 8.85 24.99
N ILE A 342 -37.08 10.17 25.15
CA ILE A 342 -36.01 10.95 25.77
C ILE A 342 -36.41 11.24 27.20
N LEU A 343 -35.67 10.67 28.15
CA LEU A 343 -35.88 10.90 29.57
C LEU A 343 -34.97 12.04 30.02
N LEU A 344 -35.53 13.05 30.69
CA LEU A 344 -34.81 14.20 31.24
C LEU A 344 -34.92 14.20 32.76
N ALA A 345 -33.81 14.47 33.45
CA ALA A 345 -33.81 14.66 34.89
C ALA A 345 -34.49 16.00 35.22
N ASN A 346 -35.40 15.99 36.19
CA ASN A 346 -36.11 17.19 36.65
C ASN A 346 -35.22 18.09 37.51
N HIS A 347 -34.30 17.51 38.27
CA HIS A 347 -33.39 18.24 39.14
C HIS A 347 -32.09 18.59 38.40
N LEU A 348 -32.13 19.70 37.67
CA LEU A 348 -30.96 20.25 36.98
C LEU A 348 -30.21 21.28 37.86
N PRO A 349 -28.87 21.41 37.72
CA PRO A 349 -28.11 22.46 38.39
C PRO A 349 -28.62 23.87 38.07
N PRO A 350 -28.42 24.86 38.97
CA PRO A 350 -28.76 26.24 38.67
C PRO A 350 -28.02 26.68 37.40
N HIS A 351 -28.73 27.34 36.49
CA HIS A 351 -28.28 27.80 35.15
C HIS A 351 -28.30 26.75 34.01
N LEU A 352 -28.62 25.48 34.28
CA LEU A 352 -28.83 24.48 33.24
C LEU A 352 -30.33 24.32 32.95
N SER A 353 -30.73 24.57 31.71
CA SER A 353 -32.14 24.46 31.27
C SER A 353 -32.45 23.09 30.66
N SER A 354 -33.72 22.67 30.76
CA SER A 354 -34.29 21.50 30.08
C SER A 354 -34.01 21.54 28.57
N TYR A 355 -34.08 22.71 27.94
CA TYR A 355 -33.81 22.93 26.52
C TYR A 355 -32.36 22.59 26.13
N GLN A 356 -31.38 22.96 26.97
CA GLN A 356 -29.97 22.65 26.73
C GLN A 356 -29.70 21.15 26.85
N VAL A 357 -30.28 20.50 27.87
CA VAL A 357 -30.15 19.05 28.07
C VAL A 357 -30.84 18.29 26.92
N LEU A 358 -32.03 18.75 26.50
CA LEU A 358 -32.74 18.17 25.36
C LEU A 358 -31.98 18.37 24.05
N ALA A 359 -31.36 19.53 23.83
CA ALA A 359 -30.51 19.75 22.66
C ALA A 359 -29.36 18.74 22.59
N SER A 360 -28.68 18.48 23.72
CA SER A 360 -27.64 17.45 23.80
C SER A 360 -28.17 16.05 23.53
N ALA A 361 -29.37 15.73 24.05
CA ALA A 361 -30.01 14.44 23.80
C ALA A 361 -30.37 14.24 22.32
N VAL A 362 -30.90 15.28 21.67
CA VAL A 362 -31.21 15.26 20.24
C VAL A 362 -29.93 15.16 19.41
N ASP A 363 -28.87 15.89 19.77
CA ASP A 363 -27.56 15.80 19.10
C ASP A 363 -27.00 14.38 19.19
N GLN A 364 -27.01 13.76 20.38
CA GLN A 364 -26.56 12.37 20.54
C GLN A 364 -27.43 11.39 19.74
N TYR A 365 -28.75 11.61 19.67
CA TYR A 365 -29.67 10.78 18.90
C TYR A 365 -29.40 10.81 17.38
N ILE A 366 -28.96 11.96 16.84
CA ILE A 366 -28.60 12.12 15.42
C ILE A 366 -27.11 11.83 15.14
N GLY A 367 -26.35 11.34 16.13
CA GLY A 367 -24.95 10.94 15.95
C GLY A 367 -23.92 12.05 16.20
N SER A 368 -24.25 13.03 17.05
CA SER A 368 -23.38 14.11 17.53
C SER A 368 -22.82 15.00 16.41
N GLN A 369 -23.69 15.42 15.48
CA GLN A 369 -23.31 16.17 14.28
C GLN A 369 -23.29 17.69 14.47
N LEU A 370 -23.96 18.22 15.49
CA LEU A 370 -24.20 19.66 15.59
C LEU A 370 -22.99 20.45 16.08
N GLY A 371 -22.16 19.85 16.96
CA GLY A 371 -20.95 20.49 17.49
C GLY A 371 -21.19 21.90 18.01
N ARG A 372 -20.75 22.93 17.26
CA ARG A 372 -20.92 24.36 17.65
C ARG A 372 -22.38 24.84 17.59
N ASN A 373 -23.25 24.15 16.87
CA ASN A 373 -24.65 24.49 16.70
C ASN A 373 -25.55 24.02 17.86
N LEU A 374 -25.00 23.33 18.87
CA LEU A 374 -25.74 22.88 20.07
C LEU A 374 -26.45 24.04 20.80
N LEU A 375 -25.78 25.18 20.95
CA LEU A 375 -26.39 26.35 21.60
C LEU A 375 -27.55 26.93 20.77
N LEU A 376 -27.40 26.92 19.44
CA LEU A 376 -28.46 27.35 18.53
C LEU A 376 -29.66 26.41 18.63
N LEU A 377 -29.44 25.09 18.61
CA LEU A 377 -30.51 24.11 18.80
C LEU A 377 -31.23 24.33 20.15
N SER A 378 -30.48 24.58 21.23
CA SER A 378 -31.06 24.87 22.54
C SER A 378 -31.94 26.13 22.54
N TYR A 379 -31.55 27.16 21.79
CA TYR A 379 -32.35 28.37 21.61
C TYR A 379 -33.61 28.10 20.78
N LEU A 380 -33.50 27.34 19.68
CA LEU A 380 -34.66 26.99 18.85
C LEU A 380 -35.72 26.21 19.63
N LEU A 381 -35.31 25.33 20.56
CA LEU A 381 -36.23 24.60 21.44
C LEU A 381 -37.04 25.52 22.38
N THR A 382 -36.62 26.77 22.59
CA THR A 382 -37.37 27.78 23.36
C THR A 382 -38.47 28.48 22.55
N LEU A 383 -38.41 28.39 21.21
CA LEU A 383 -39.33 29.06 20.30
C LEU A 383 -40.53 28.16 19.94
N GLU A 384 -41.60 28.78 19.46
CA GLU A 384 -42.69 28.05 18.80
C GLU A 384 -42.27 27.67 17.37
N PRO A 385 -42.75 26.51 16.83
CA PRO A 385 -42.31 26.01 15.52
C PRO A 385 -42.43 27.04 14.38
N ALA A 386 -43.49 27.85 14.38
CA ALA A 386 -43.74 28.87 13.37
C ALA A 386 -42.63 29.94 13.29
N ASP A 387 -41.97 30.25 14.42
CA ASP A 387 -40.99 31.33 14.51
C ASP A 387 -39.55 30.83 14.29
N MET A 388 -39.31 29.51 14.32
CA MET A 388 -37.96 28.92 14.28
C MET A 388 -37.19 29.32 13.01
N LEU A 389 -37.82 29.17 11.84
CA LEU A 389 -37.18 29.45 10.56
C LEU A 389 -36.91 30.95 10.35
N GLU A 390 -37.83 31.81 10.81
CA GLU A 390 -37.65 33.26 10.78
C GLU A 390 -36.52 33.71 11.72
N ALA A 391 -36.44 33.13 12.92
CA ALA A 391 -35.36 33.40 13.86
C ALA A 391 -33.99 32.98 13.30
N MET A 392 -33.92 31.84 12.62
CA MET A 392 -32.69 31.40 11.93
C MET A 392 -32.30 32.35 10.79
N GLU A 393 -33.26 32.82 10.01
CA GLU A 393 -33.02 33.81 8.95
C GLU A 393 -32.47 35.12 9.51
N LYS A 394 -33.10 35.65 10.57
CA LYS A 394 -32.66 36.89 11.25
C LYS A 394 -31.29 36.75 11.92
N MET A 395 -30.92 35.54 12.33
CA MET A 395 -29.57 35.23 12.83
C MET A 395 -28.54 34.95 11.72
N GLY A 396 -28.92 35.10 10.44
CA GLY A 396 -28.02 34.99 9.29
C GLY A 396 -27.65 33.55 8.93
N MET A 397 -28.54 32.59 9.23
CA MET A 397 -28.28 31.15 9.10
C MET A 397 -28.97 30.50 7.89
N LYS A 398 -29.60 31.27 6.97
CA LYS A 398 -30.02 30.73 5.67
C LYS A 398 -28.77 30.35 4.85
N GLY A 399 -28.58 29.05 4.64
CA GLY A 399 -27.52 28.44 3.83
C GLY A 399 -27.66 28.64 2.33
N GLU A 400 -28.16 29.78 1.85
CA GLU A 400 -28.09 30.09 0.42
C GLU A 400 -26.73 30.72 0.10
N GLY A 401 -25.68 29.89 0.07
CA GLY A 401 -24.37 30.27 -0.48
C GLY A 401 -23.11 29.86 0.29
N ARG A 402 -23.23 29.27 1.49
CA ARG A 402 -22.05 28.76 2.23
C ARG A 402 -21.63 27.33 1.87
N ASP A 403 -22.54 26.49 1.39
CA ASP A 403 -22.22 25.09 1.05
C ASP A 403 -21.57 24.90 -0.32
N SER A 404 -21.80 25.82 -1.26
CA SER A 404 -21.21 25.73 -2.60
C SER A 404 -19.68 25.74 -2.53
N LEU A 405 -19.08 26.61 -1.70
CA LEU A 405 -17.62 26.68 -1.54
C LEU A 405 -17.03 25.49 -0.77
N ARG A 406 -17.76 24.95 0.22
CA ARG A 406 -17.30 23.77 1.00
C ARG A 406 -17.29 22.49 0.18
N THR A 407 -18.25 22.36 -0.73
CA THR A 407 -18.40 21.22 -1.64
C THR A 407 -17.71 21.46 -2.99
N ARG A 408 -17.00 22.59 -3.17
CA ARG A 408 -16.23 22.88 -4.38
C ARG A 408 -15.19 21.78 -4.60
N GLY A 409 -15.27 21.09 -5.74
CA GLY A 409 -14.36 20.01 -6.10
C GLY A 409 -14.68 18.65 -5.48
N SER A 410 -15.74 18.54 -4.66
CA SER A 410 -16.17 17.24 -4.13
C SER A 410 -16.99 16.48 -5.19
N PRO A 411 -16.68 15.22 -5.51
CA PRO A 411 -17.40 14.50 -6.55
C PRO A 411 -18.89 14.34 -6.26
N GLY A 412 -19.73 14.63 -7.27
CA GLY A 412 -21.19 14.61 -7.22
C GLY A 412 -21.84 15.94 -6.89
N SER A 413 -21.10 16.90 -6.31
CA SER A 413 -21.67 18.21 -5.97
C SER A 413 -21.83 19.10 -7.21
N LYS A 414 -22.77 20.06 -7.12
CA LYS A 414 -23.03 21.02 -8.19
C LYS A 414 -21.85 21.98 -8.36
N LEU A 415 -21.50 22.30 -9.60
CA LEU A 415 -20.42 23.22 -9.92
C LEU A 415 -20.72 24.61 -9.35
N VAL A 416 -19.73 25.24 -8.70
CA VAL A 416 -19.92 26.59 -8.18
C VAL A 416 -19.90 27.63 -9.31
N PRO A 417 -20.63 28.75 -9.21
CA PRO A 417 -20.69 29.76 -10.28
C PRO A 417 -19.31 30.24 -10.76
N MET A 418 -18.36 30.45 -9.83
CA MET A 418 -17.00 30.91 -10.15
C MET A 418 -16.16 29.91 -10.98
N ASP A 419 -16.50 28.62 -10.94
CA ASP A 419 -15.75 27.60 -11.68
C ASP A 419 -16.30 27.37 -13.10
N HIS A 420 -17.47 27.92 -13.43
CA HIS A 420 -18.05 27.80 -14.76
C HIS A 420 -17.15 28.45 -15.83
N GLU A 421 -16.52 29.59 -15.51
CA GLU A 421 -15.60 30.30 -16.42
C GLU A 421 -14.26 29.58 -16.63
N LEU A 422 -13.94 28.63 -15.74
CA LEU A 422 -12.71 27.85 -15.78
C LEU A 422 -12.85 26.57 -16.61
N LEU A 423 -14.06 26.18 -17.02
CA LEU A 423 -14.28 24.96 -17.78
C LEU A 423 -13.64 25.02 -19.18
N VAL A 424 -12.93 23.96 -19.55
CA VAL A 424 -12.38 23.72 -20.90
C VAL A 424 -12.75 22.32 -21.33
N LEU A 425 -13.39 22.23 -22.49
CA LEU A 425 -13.61 20.97 -23.16
C LEU A 425 -12.39 20.62 -24.02
N GLU A 426 -11.62 19.62 -23.59
CA GLU A 426 -10.45 19.11 -24.32
C GLU A 426 -10.62 17.60 -24.58
N PRO A 427 -11.37 17.21 -25.62
CA PRO A 427 -11.81 15.82 -25.81
C PRO A 427 -10.69 14.81 -25.96
N CYS A 428 -9.51 15.25 -26.42
CA CYS A 428 -8.34 14.41 -26.64
C CYS A 428 -7.29 14.53 -25.52
N ARG A 429 -7.60 15.24 -24.42
CA ARG A 429 -6.68 15.40 -23.31
C ARG A 429 -6.59 14.11 -22.49
N ARG A 430 -5.37 13.81 -22.05
CA ARG A 430 -5.12 12.75 -21.06
C ARG A 430 -5.46 13.27 -19.66
N PHE A 431 -6.36 12.59 -18.98
CA PHE A 431 -6.73 12.87 -17.60
C PHE A 431 -5.95 11.95 -16.65
N ARG A 432 -5.58 12.46 -15.46
CA ARG A 432 -4.88 11.70 -14.42
C ARG A 432 -5.87 11.08 -13.43
N VAL A 433 -5.55 9.91 -12.89
CA VAL A 433 -6.29 9.33 -11.76
C VAL A 433 -6.27 10.32 -10.59
N GLY A 434 -7.43 10.56 -9.99
CA GLY A 434 -7.61 11.56 -8.94
C GLY A 434 -7.82 12.99 -9.43
N GLU A 435 -7.76 13.26 -10.75
CA GLU A 435 -8.01 14.60 -11.30
C GLU A 435 -9.49 15.00 -11.14
N ILE A 436 -9.73 16.23 -10.67
CA ILE A 436 -11.07 16.79 -10.54
C ILE A 436 -11.50 17.32 -11.92
N ILE A 437 -12.65 16.86 -12.39
CA ILE A 437 -13.26 17.24 -13.66
C ILE A 437 -14.67 17.77 -13.43
N ALA A 438 -15.27 18.35 -14.46
CA ALA A 438 -16.70 18.64 -14.47
C ALA A 438 -17.40 17.87 -15.59
N PHE A 439 -18.65 17.51 -15.37
CA PHE A 439 -19.51 16.88 -16.37
C PHE A 439 -20.91 17.47 -16.30
N GLU A 440 -21.62 17.41 -17.42
CA GLU A 440 -22.98 17.92 -17.53
C GLU A 440 -24.00 16.82 -17.21
N GLN A 441 -24.92 17.10 -16.30
CA GLN A 441 -26.04 16.25 -15.95
C GLN A 441 -27.27 17.11 -15.65
N ASP A 442 -28.41 16.78 -16.26
CA ASP A 442 -29.68 17.49 -16.04
C ASP A 442 -29.58 19.01 -16.23
N SER A 443 -28.91 19.43 -17.32
CA SER A 443 -28.63 20.85 -17.66
C SER A 443 -27.83 21.64 -16.61
N ASN A 444 -27.15 20.94 -15.69
CA ASN A 444 -26.28 21.54 -14.69
C ASN A 444 -24.91 20.85 -14.70
N PHE A 445 -23.86 21.60 -14.39
CA PHE A 445 -22.52 21.04 -14.23
C PHE A 445 -22.32 20.50 -12.81
N HIS A 446 -21.64 19.36 -12.70
CA HIS A 446 -21.29 18.71 -11.45
C HIS A 446 -19.80 18.35 -11.43
N TYR A 447 -19.19 18.34 -10.25
CA TYR A 447 -17.81 17.87 -10.09
C TYR A 447 -17.76 16.33 -10.17
N GLY A 448 -16.69 15.81 -10.76
CA GLY A 448 -16.33 14.40 -10.74
C GLY A 448 -14.85 14.23 -10.48
N VAL A 449 -14.43 13.02 -10.12
CA VAL A 449 -13.01 12.68 -9.94
C VAL A 449 -12.69 11.44 -10.75
N ILE A 450 -11.61 11.46 -11.54
CA ILE A 450 -11.20 10.29 -12.32
C ILE A 450 -10.79 9.15 -11.38
N GLY A 451 -11.44 8.00 -11.51
CA GLY A 451 -11.15 6.79 -10.74
C GLY A 451 -10.01 5.97 -11.33
N GLU A 452 -9.60 4.93 -10.61
CA GLU A 452 -8.62 3.96 -11.11
C GLU A 452 -9.21 3.13 -12.26
N ASN A 453 -8.49 3.06 -13.38
CA ASN A 453 -8.76 2.07 -14.41
C ASN A 453 -8.31 0.70 -13.88
N GLN A 454 -9.21 -0.28 -13.78
CA GLN A 454 -8.77 -1.67 -13.73
C GLN A 454 -8.18 -2.01 -15.10
N PRO A 455 -6.88 -2.35 -15.22
CA PRO A 455 -6.33 -2.76 -16.50
C PRO A 455 -6.92 -4.13 -16.85
N SER A 456 -7.74 -4.19 -17.90
CA SER A 456 -7.92 -5.44 -18.63
C SER A 456 -6.61 -5.75 -19.34
N THR A 457 -6.09 -6.93 -19.09
CA THR A 457 -4.71 -7.39 -19.32
C THR A 457 -4.19 -7.41 -20.76
N ASP A 458 -4.83 -6.77 -21.75
CA ASP A 458 -4.44 -6.96 -23.16
C ASP A 458 -4.41 -5.70 -24.05
N GLU A 459 -4.52 -4.47 -23.51
CA GLU A 459 -4.62 -3.26 -24.36
C GLU A 459 -3.71 -2.08 -23.92
N GLU A 460 -2.41 -2.31 -23.72
CA GLU A 460 -1.45 -1.21 -23.50
C GLU A 460 -0.84 -0.60 -24.79
N GLU A 461 -1.26 -1.02 -26.00
CA GLU A 461 -0.61 -0.54 -27.24
C GLU A 461 -1.50 0.14 -28.29
N ASP A 462 -2.77 0.46 -28.02
CA ASP A 462 -3.61 1.29 -28.91
C ASP A 462 -3.74 2.75 -28.41
N MET A 463 -2.60 3.36 -28.08
CA MET A 463 -2.49 4.73 -27.57
C MET A 463 -2.39 5.80 -28.67
N ASP A 464 -3.27 5.77 -29.67
CA ASP A 464 -3.41 6.87 -30.65
C ASP A 464 -4.88 7.22 -31.00
N CYS A 465 -5.84 6.73 -30.21
CA CYS A 465 -7.24 7.15 -30.29
C CYS A 465 -7.46 8.31 -29.32
N GLY A 466 -7.64 9.53 -29.82
CA GLY A 466 -7.77 10.74 -29.00
C GLY A 466 -8.86 10.66 -27.92
N ILE A 467 -9.96 9.96 -28.15
CA ILE A 467 -11.09 9.88 -27.21
C ILE A 467 -11.02 8.58 -26.40
N GLN A 468 -10.95 8.72 -25.08
CA GLN A 468 -10.90 7.63 -24.10
C GLN A 468 -12.21 7.55 -23.29
N ARG A 469 -12.54 6.34 -22.79
CA ARG A 469 -13.64 6.10 -21.84
C ARG A 469 -13.05 5.99 -20.44
N LEU A 470 -13.52 6.81 -19.51
CA LEU A 470 -12.91 7.00 -18.20
C LEU A 470 -13.93 6.73 -17.08
N PRO A 471 -13.52 6.05 -15.99
CA PRO A 471 -14.33 5.89 -14.80
C PRO A 471 -14.32 7.21 -14.01
N VAL A 472 -15.48 7.81 -13.79
CA VAL A 472 -15.62 9.06 -13.04
C VAL A 472 -16.40 8.80 -11.77
N ARG A 473 -15.77 9.04 -10.63
CA ARG A 473 -16.40 8.99 -9.31
C ARG A 473 -17.29 10.23 -9.12
N ILE A 474 -18.56 9.98 -8.78
CA ILE A 474 -19.62 10.99 -8.60
C ILE A 474 -20.22 10.95 -7.19
N GLY A 475 -19.58 10.26 -6.23
CA GLY A 475 -20.00 10.19 -4.83
C GLY A 475 -19.09 9.30 -3.98
N MET A 476 -19.46 9.03 -2.73
CA MET A 476 -18.65 8.19 -1.81
C MET A 476 -18.54 6.72 -2.25
N ASN A 477 -19.49 6.20 -3.04
CA ASN A 477 -19.47 4.82 -3.57
C ASN A 477 -20.11 4.70 -4.97
N GLN A 478 -20.09 5.77 -5.77
CA GLN A 478 -20.73 5.79 -7.08
C GLN A 478 -19.74 6.20 -8.18
N THR A 479 -19.58 5.35 -9.19
CA THR A 479 -18.70 5.57 -10.34
C THR A 479 -19.49 5.40 -11.63
N LYS A 480 -19.32 6.34 -12.56
CA LYS A 480 -19.97 6.35 -13.87
C LYS A 480 -18.91 6.39 -14.97
N TRP A 481 -19.03 5.52 -15.97
CA TRP A 481 -18.16 5.52 -17.14
C TRP A 481 -18.60 6.60 -18.12
N MET A 482 -17.71 7.53 -18.44
CA MET A 482 -17.99 8.66 -19.33
C MET A 482 -16.89 8.82 -20.38
N LEU A 483 -17.23 9.37 -21.55
CA LEU A 483 -16.24 9.65 -22.59
C LEU A 483 -15.50 10.95 -22.25
N SER A 484 -14.21 11.00 -22.55
CA SER A 484 -13.39 12.22 -22.46
C SER A 484 -13.98 13.42 -23.25
N SER A 485 -14.79 13.17 -24.29
CA SER A 485 -15.55 14.21 -25.01
C SER A 485 -16.70 14.83 -24.21
N ASP A 486 -17.10 14.22 -23.09
CA ASP A 486 -18.18 14.69 -22.21
C ASP A 486 -17.63 15.30 -20.92
N LEU A 487 -16.31 15.33 -20.74
CA LEU A 487 -15.64 15.81 -19.54
C LEU A 487 -14.98 17.16 -19.80
N PHE A 488 -15.15 18.07 -18.84
CA PHE A 488 -14.53 19.38 -18.82
C PHE A 488 -13.39 19.38 -17.81
N SER A 489 -12.26 19.94 -18.22
CA SER A 489 -11.12 20.23 -17.34
C SER A 489 -11.15 21.69 -16.88
N PHE A 490 -10.32 22.04 -15.89
CA PHE A 490 -10.24 23.41 -15.36
C PHE A 490 -8.98 24.12 -15.87
N LYS A 491 -9.11 25.37 -16.34
CA LYS A 491 -7.98 26.22 -16.75
C LYS A 491 -7.03 26.47 -15.57
N PRO A 492 -5.71 26.34 -15.76
CA PRO A 492 -4.75 26.77 -14.74
C PRO A 492 -4.80 28.29 -14.56
N THR A 493 -4.76 28.76 -13.31
CA THR A 493 -4.87 30.19 -12.97
C THR A 493 -3.54 30.95 -13.16
N THR A 494 -2.43 30.22 -13.32
CA THR A 494 -1.12 30.76 -13.66
C THR A 494 -0.89 30.66 -15.17
N GLN A 495 -0.99 31.77 -15.89
CA GLN A 495 -0.49 31.85 -17.26
C GLN A 495 0.99 32.29 -17.23
N PRO A 496 1.91 31.58 -17.90
CA PRO A 496 3.14 32.20 -18.38
C PRO A 496 2.73 33.34 -19.32
N GLN A 497 3.28 34.55 -19.11
CA GLN A 497 3.06 35.67 -20.02
C GLN A 497 3.60 35.28 -21.41
N ASP A 498 2.71 34.96 -22.34
CA ASP A 498 2.78 35.25 -23.78
C ASP A 498 1.74 34.41 -24.53
N SER A 499 0.53 34.96 -24.75
CA SER A 499 -0.40 34.53 -25.80
C SER A 499 -1.40 35.66 -26.10
N PRO A 500 -1.70 35.96 -27.37
CA PRO A 500 -2.61 37.05 -27.75
C PRO A 500 -4.09 36.71 -27.46
N PRO A 501 -4.96 37.73 -27.30
CA PRO A 501 -6.32 37.54 -26.80
C PRO A 501 -7.25 36.96 -27.86
N SER A 502 -7.97 35.89 -27.51
CA SER A 502 -9.11 35.39 -28.30
C SER A 502 -10.39 36.15 -27.95
N LEU A 503 -11.16 36.45 -29.00
CA LEU A 503 -12.36 37.30 -29.04
C LEU A 503 -13.53 36.81 -28.17
N PRO A 504 -14.41 37.71 -27.72
CA PRO A 504 -15.60 37.37 -26.94
C PRO A 504 -16.73 36.89 -27.87
N SER A 505 -17.45 35.84 -27.45
CA SER A 505 -18.69 35.42 -28.11
C SER A 505 -19.81 35.37 -27.09
N ASP A 506 -20.62 36.44 -27.11
CA ASP A 506 -21.99 36.48 -26.61
C ASP A 506 -22.84 35.41 -27.31
N HIS A 507 -23.72 34.73 -26.57
CA HIS A 507 -25.18 34.73 -26.79
C HIS A 507 -25.88 33.57 -26.06
N SER A 508 -27.11 33.88 -25.65
CA SER A 508 -27.98 33.12 -24.76
C SER A 508 -29.04 32.32 -25.53
N ALA A 509 -29.55 31.25 -24.87
CA ALA A 509 -30.80 30.50 -25.11
C ALA A 509 -30.74 29.25 -26.03
N PRO A 510 -31.78 28.38 -26.03
CA PRO A 510 -32.28 27.54 -24.94
C PRO A 510 -32.24 26.03 -25.29
N ALA A 511 -32.29 25.15 -24.28
CA ALA A 511 -32.11 23.70 -24.42
C ALA A 511 -33.29 22.97 -25.10
N PRO A 512 -33.04 22.06 -26.07
CA PRO A 512 -33.97 21.01 -26.46
C PRO A 512 -33.63 19.66 -25.82
N GLN A 513 -34.66 19.00 -25.30
CA GLN A 513 -34.63 17.70 -24.64
C GLN A 513 -34.25 16.56 -25.60
N VAL A 514 -33.52 15.55 -25.10
CA VAL A 514 -33.19 14.31 -25.84
C VAL A 514 -33.52 13.07 -24.95
N PRO A 515 -33.99 11.95 -25.54
CA PRO A 515 -34.62 10.84 -24.82
C PRO A 515 -33.62 9.86 -24.18
N GLN A 516 -34.11 9.17 -23.15
CA GLN A 516 -33.44 8.06 -22.47
C GLN A 516 -33.15 6.87 -23.39
N VAL A 517 -31.92 6.34 -23.32
CA VAL A 517 -31.61 4.98 -23.78
C VAL A 517 -30.80 4.25 -22.69
N THR A 518 -31.34 3.11 -22.27
CA THR A 518 -30.77 2.13 -21.35
C THR A 518 -29.95 1.07 -22.09
N ARG A 519 -28.78 0.70 -21.54
CA ARG A 519 -28.30 -0.68 -21.21
C ARG A 519 -26.81 -0.95 -21.50
N GLU A 520 -26.16 -1.43 -20.44
CA GLU A 520 -25.32 -2.64 -20.26
C GLU A 520 -24.26 -3.05 -21.31
N GLY A 521 -23.08 -3.42 -20.78
CA GLY A 521 -22.19 -4.44 -21.35
C GLY A 521 -20.85 -3.91 -21.87
N GLY A 522 -19.75 -4.33 -21.24
CA GLY A 522 -18.39 -3.95 -21.62
C GLY A 522 -17.93 -4.56 -22.94
N GLN A 523 -17.33 -3.73 -23.79
CA GLN A 523 -16.42 -4.04 -24.91
C GLN A 523 -15.77 -2.72 -25.38
N GLY A 524 -14.57 -2.82 -25.98
CA GLY A 524 -13.74 -1.68 -26.41
C GLY A 524 -14.44 -0.68 -27.34
N ILE A 525 -13.83 0.50 -27.49
CA ILE A 525 -14.42 1.66 -28.18
C ILE A 525 -14.70 1.33 -29.65
N THR A 526 -15.97 1.41 -30.05
CA THR A 526 -16.42 1.04 -31.40
C THR A 526 -16.27 2.20 -32.40
N SER A 527 -16.11 1.89 -33.69
CA SER A 527 -16.03 2.90 -34.76
C SER A 527 -17.27 3.81 -34.81
N SER A 528 -18.43 3.30 -34.40
CA SER A 528 -19.68 4.07 -34.27
C SER A 528 -19.66 5.05 -33.10
N GLU A 529 -19.01 4.73 -31.98
CA GLU A 529 -18.90 5.62 -30.82
C GLU A 529 -17.99 6.81 -31.10
N VAL A 530 -16.89 6.59 -31.83
CA VAL A 530 -15.99 7.68 -32.27
C VAL A 530 -16.74 8.66 -33.19
N VAL A 531 -17.55 8.13 -34.12
CA VAL A 531 -18.37 8.98 -35.00
C VAL A 531 -19.44 9.74 -34.21
N SER A 532 -20.09 9.11 -33.22
CA SER A 532 -21.06 9.76 -32.34
C SER A 532 -20.44 10.87 -31.47
N ALA A 533 -19.22 10.65 -30.96
CA ALA A 533 -18.49 11.66 -30.20
C ALA A 533 -18.09 12.85 -31.09
N VAL A 534 -17.65 12.59 -32.32
CA VAL A 534 -17.36 13.63 -33.32
C VAL A 534 -18.63 14.40 -33.70
N GLU A 535 -19.78 13.73 -33.87
CA GLU A 535 -21.07 14.38 -34.12
C GLU A 535 -21.51 15.27 -32.95
N SER A 536 -21.35 14.80 -31.71
CA SER A 536 -21.69 15.57 -30.50
C SER A 536 -20.80 16.80 -30.34
N LEU A 537 -19.50 16.67 -30.64
CA LEU A 537 -18.55 17.78 -30.62
C LEU A 537 -18.86 18.82 -31.72
N LEU A 538 -19.17 18.38 -32.93
CA LEU A 538 -19.46 19.28 -34.05
C LEU A 538 -20.84 19.94 -33.93
N LYS A 539 -21.80 19.26 -33.30
CA LYS A 539 -23.09 19.86 -32.91
C LYS A 539 -22.90 20.93 -31.84
N LYS A 540 -21.99 20.73 -30.88
CA LYS A 540 -21.56 21.76 -29.91
C LYS A 540 -20.80 22.93 -30.56
N MET A 541 -20.30 22.77 -31.79
CA MET A 541 -19.61 23.81 -32.56
C MET A 541 -20.44 24.38 -33.73
N GLU A 542 -21.75 24.08 -33.82
CA GLU A 542 -22.67 24.55 -34.87
C GLU A 542 -22.31 24.18 -36.34
N VAL A 543 -21.58 23.07 -36.58
CA VAL A 543 -21.22 22.63 -37.93
C VAL A 543 -21.92 21.31 -38.31
N PRO A 544 -22.84 21.28 -39.29
CA PRO A 544 -23.46 20.03 -39.75
C PRO A 544 -22.55 19.26 -40.71
N LEU A 545 -22.29 17.97 -40.44
CA LEU A 545 -21.55 17.06 -41.33
C LEU A 545 -22.49 16.37 -42.33
N SER A 546 -22.07 16.30 -43.59
CA SER A 546 -22.74 15.53 -44.65
C SER A 546 -22.48 14.02 -44.54
N LEU A 547 -23.35 13.19 -45.14
CA LEU A 547 -23.23 11.73 -45.12
C LEU A 547 -21.89 11.23 -45.72
N ASP A 548 -21.42 11.89 -46.77
CA ASP A 548 -20.17 11.52 -47.47
C ASP A 548 -18.93 11.78 -46.61
N GLN A 549 -18.95 12.85 -45.80
CA GLN A 549 -17.87 13.15 -44.87
C GLN A 549 -17.80 12.11 -43.73
N LYS A 550 -18.92 11.55 -43.30
CA LYS A 550 -18.95 10.47 -42.29
C LYS A 550 -18.33 9.19 -42.82
N GLN A 551 -18.65 8.82 -44.06
CA GLN A 551 -18.07 7.63 -44.71
C GLN A 551 -16.56 7.79 -44.92
N LEU A 552 -16.10 8.98 -45.31
CA LEU A 552 -14.68 9.31 -45.45
C LEU A 552 -13.92 9.18 -44.13
N ILE A 553 -14.48 9.66 -43.02
CA ILE A 553 -13.85 9.55 -41.70
C ILE A 553 -13.76 8.07 -41.28
N GLN A 554 -14.84 7.30 -41.44
CA GLN A 554 -14.84 5.86 -41.14
C GLN A 554 -13.77 5.13 -41.96
N HIS A 555 -13.69 5.40 -43.25
CA HIS A 555 -12.70 4.77 -44.12
C HIS A 555 -11.26 5.17 -43.74
N SER A 556 -11.04 6.43 -43.35
CA SER A 556 -9.72 6.91 -42.91
C SER A 556 -9.24 6.27 -41.60
N VAL A 557 -10.17 5.92 -40.69
CA VAL A 557 -9.86 5.21 -39.44
C VAL A 557 -9.50 3.76 -39.73
N GLU A 558 -10.24 3.10 -40.63
CA GLU A 558 -9.96 1.71 -41.05
C GLU A 558 -8.57 1.60 -41.71
N LEU A 559 -8.27 2.50 -42.66
CA LEU A 559 -6.96 2.57 -43.33
C LEU A 559 -5.80 2.81 -42.35
N LYS A 560 -6.01 3.59 -41.29
CA LYS A 560 -4.98 3.78 -40.25
C LYS A 560 -4.73 2.50 -39.45
N LYS A 561 -5.78 1.74 -39.12
CA LYS A 561 -5.63 0.44 -38.44
C LYS A 561 -4.83 -0.56 -39.29
N GLU A 562 -5.13 -0.64 -40.58
CA GLU A 562 -4.36 -1.47 -41.52
C GLU A 562 -2.90 -1.02 -41.60
N LEU A 563 -2.64 0.29 -41.70
CA LEU A 563 -1.29 0.85 -41.73
C LEU A 563 -0.50 0.50 -40.47
N HIS A 564 -1.12 0.57 -39.29
CA HIS A 564 -0.48 0.19 -38.02
C HIS A 564 -0.17 -1.31 -37.95
N SER A 565 -1.08 -2.16 -38.44
CA SER A 565 -0.83 -3.61 -38.55
C SER A 565 0.37 -3.93 -39.44
N VAL A 566 0.44 -3.31 -40.63
CA VAL A 566 1.56 -3.48 -41.56
C VAL A 566 2.86 -2.96 -40.97
N LYS A 567 2.84 -1.83 -40.25
CA LYS A 567 4.02 -1.26 -39.59
C LYS A 567 4.55 -2.18 -38.49
N ARG A 568 3.69 -2.81 -37.69
CA ARG A 568 4.08 -3.83 -36.70
C ARG A 568 4.76 -5.03 -37.36
N ASN A 569 4.16 -5.56 -38.43
CA ASN A 569 4.75 -6.67 -39.17
C ASN A 569 6.12 -6.31 -39.74
N PHE A 570 6.28 -5.08 -40.25
CA PHE A 570 7.56 -4.58 -40.76
C PHE A 570 8.62 -4.45 -39.66
N GLN A 571 8.28 -3.93 -38.48
CA GLN A 571 9.21 -3.82 -37.35
C GLN A 571 9.64 -5.19 -36.81
N SER A 572 8.71 -6.15 -36.75
CA SER A 572 9.02 -7.54 -36.39
C SER A 572 9.97 -8.18 -37.40
N LEU A 573 9.71 -8.01 -38.70
CA LEU A 573 10.60 -8.45 -39.77
C LEU A 573 11.98 -7.78 -39.68
N GLN A 574 12.04 -6.49 -39.39
CA GLN A 574 13.31 -5.77 -39.23
C GLN A 574 14.14 -6.33 -38.07
N GLY A 575 13.52 -6.63 -36.92
CA GLY A 575 14.19 -7.26 -35.78
C GLY A 575 14.76 -8.65 -36.11
N THR A 576 14.00 -9.46 -36.86
CA THR A 576 14.49 -10.78 -37.32
C THR A 576 15.65 -10.68 -38.32
N VAL A 577 15.65 -9.67 -39.19
CA VAL A 577 16.77 -9.40 -40.11
C VAL A 577 18.02 -8.97 -39.34
N GLU A 578 17.89 -8.08 -38.35
CA GLU A 578 19.01 -7.64 -37.51
C GLU A 578 19.63 -8.80 -36.73
N GLU A 579 18.81 -9.73 -36.22
CA GLU A 579 19.28 -10.94 -35.55
C GLU A 579 20.06 -11.87 -36.50
N LEU A 580 19.55 -12.08 -37.72
CA LEU A 580 20.21 -12.91 -38.74
C LEU A 580 21.54 -12.30 -39.22
N VAL A 581 21.60 -10.97 -39.39
CA VAL A 581 22.83 -10.25 -39.74
C VAL A 581 23.86 -10.41 -38.61
N SER A 582 23.46 -10.18 -37.35
CA SER A 582 24.37 -10.36 -36.21
C SER A 582 24.91 -11.79 -36.11
N ARG A 583 24.07 -12.79 -36.41
CA ARG A 583 24.47 -14.19 -36.43
C ARG A 583 25.45 -14.50 -37.58
N GLN A 584 25.25 -13.88 -38.75
CA GLN A 584 26.18 -14.02 -39.88
C GLN A 584 27.55 -13.39 -39.58
N ASP A 585 27.59 -12.23 -38.92
CA ASP A 585 28.84 -11.57 -38.54
C ASP A 585 29.67 -12.41 -37.57
N ARG A 586 29.04 -13.00 -36.54
CA ARG A 586 29.71 -13.92 -35.60
C ARG A 586 30.30 -15.15 -36.30
N LEU A 587 29.62 -15.67 -37.32
CA LEU A 587 30.13 -16.81 -38.10
C LEU A 587 31.32 -16.40 -38.98
N ARG A 588 31.30 -15.18 -39.55
CA ARG A 588 32.43 -14.61 -40.30
C ARG A 588 33.66 -14.42 -39.42
N GLU A 589 33.49 -13.93 -38.20
CA GLU A 589 34.59 -13.80 -37.23
C GLU A 589 35.24 -15.17 -36.91
N LEU A 590 34.43 -16.20 -36.64
CA LEU A 590 34.91 -17.55 -36.35
C LEU A 590 35.65 -18.22 -37.52
N CYS A 591 35.37 -17.78 -38.75
CA CYS A 591 35.99 -18.29 -39.98
C CYS A 591 37.15 -17.44 -40.48
N SER A 592 37.44 -16.31 -39.82
CA SER A 592 38.55 -15.43 -40.15
C SER A 592 39.82 -15.89 -39.44
N CYS A 593 40.95 -15.91 -40.15
CA CYS A 593 42.21 -16.29 -39.56
C CYS A 593 42.69 -15.20 -38.57
N PRO A 594 43.08 -15.56 -37.34
CA PRO A 594 43.62 -14.61 -36.37
C PRO A 594 44.89 -13.86 -36.83
N ILE A 595 45.65 -14.43 -37.78
CA ILE A 595 46.90 -13.84 -38.28
C ILE A 595 46.63 -12.93 -39.48
N THR A 596 45.88 -13.40 -40.47
CA THR A 596 45.65 -12.63 -41.71
C THR A 596 44.45 -11.70 -41.61
N GLN A 597 43.56 -11.92 -40.63
CA GLN A 597 42.28 -11.21 -40.48
C GLN A 597 41.38 -11.33 -41.72
N GLU A 598 41.61 -12.38 -42.52
CA GLU A 598 40.85 -12.73 -43.71
C GLU A 598 40.22 -14.11 -43.55
N LEU A 599 39.17 -14.40 -44.32
CA LEU A 599 38.50 -15.70 -44.33
C LEU A 599 39.49 -16.83 -44.70
N MET A 600 39.50 -17.90 -43.91
CA MET A 600 40.43 -19.02 -44.10
C MET A 600 40.08 -19.85 -45.34
N LYS A 601 41.05 -20.03 -46.24
CA LYS A 601 40.94 -20.91 -47.42
C LYS A 601 41.36 -22.32 -47.07
N GLU A 602 42.41 -22.45 -46.25
CA GLU A 602 42.93 -23.73 -45.77
C GLU A 602 43.07 -23.73 -44.24
N PRO A 603 41.95 -23.83 -43.50
CA PRO A 603 41.98 -23.80 -42.04
C PRO A 603 42.68 -25.05 -41.48
N VAL A 604 43.68 -24.82 -40.63
CA VAL A 604 44.44 -25.84 -39.92
C VAL A 604 44.43 -25.58 -38.42
N LEU A 605 44.25 -26.64 -37.64
CA LEU A 605 44.33 -26.64 -36.19
C LEU A 605 45.80 -26.82 -35.77
N ALA A 606 46.28 -25.90 -34.94
CA ALA A 606 47.61 -25.99 -34.33
C ALA A 606 47.56 -26.62 -32.93
N SER A 607 48.71 -26.94 -32.36
CA SER A 607 48.84 -27.60 -31.04
C SER A 607 48.28 -26.78 -29.88
N ASP A 608 48.13 -25.47 -30.08
CA ASP A 608 47.51 -24.54 -29.14
C ASP A 608 45.97 -24.59 -29.13
N GLY A 609 45.37 -25.47 -29.95
CA GLY A 609 43.92 -25.65 -30.05
C GLY A 609 43.19 -24.61 -30.91
N HIS A 610 43.92 -23.73 -31.61
CA HIS A 610 43.33 -22.68 -32.43
C HIS A 610 43.50 -22.97 -33.93
N VAL A 611 42.58 -22.41 -34.73
CA VAL A 611 42.53 -22.61 -36.18
C VAL A 611 43.08 -21.39 -36.89
N TYR A 612 44.00 -21.63 -37.82
CA TYR A 612 44.67 -20.60 -38.60
C TYR A 612 44.64 -20.94 -40.08
N GLU A 613 44.91 -19.95 -40.92
CA GLU A 613 45.25 -20.19 -42.32
C GLU A 613 46.61 -20.88 -42.41
N ARG A 614 46.67 -22.00 -43.15
CA ARG A 614 47.86 -22.84 -43.27
C ARG A 614 49.11 -22.04 -43.62
N SER A 615 49.04 -21.23 -44.68
CA SER A 615 50.18 -20.46 -45.16
C SER A 615 50.69 -19.45 -44.13
N ALA A 616 49.81 -18.89 -43.30
CA ALA A 616 50.14 -17.88 -42.31
C ALA A 616 50.81 -18.47 -41.06
N ILE A 617 50.28 -19.59 -40.55
CA ILE A 617 50.83 -20.25 -39.36
C ILE A 617 52.15 -20.98 -39.68
N GLU A 618 52.27 -21.58 -40.87
CA GLU A 618 53.53 -22.21 -41.31
C GLU A 618 54.68 -21.19 -41.44
N ARG A 619 54.37 -19.95 -41.87
CA ARG A 619 55.34 -18.85 -41.87
C ARG A 619 55.72 -18.45 -40.44
N CYS A 620 54.75 -18.34 -39.54
CA CYS A 620 54.98 -18.01 -38.13
C CYS A 620 55.92 -19.03 -37.46
N MET A 621 55.71 -20.32 -37.72
CA MET A 621 56.55 -21.42 -37.23
C MET A 621 57.96 -21.38 -37.84
N ARG A 622 58.08 -21.09 -39.14
CA ARG A 622 59.39 -21.00 -39.83
C ARG A 622 60.26 -19.86 -39.30
N GLU A 623 59.64 -18.77 -38.88
CA GLU A 623 60.30 -17.62 -38.25
C GLU A 623 60.61 -17.85 -36.76
N GLY A 624 60.31 -19.03 -36.20
CA GLY A 624 60.56 -19.36 -34.80
C GLY A 624 59.69 -18.59 -33.81
N ARG A 625 58.54 -18.07 -34.24
CA ARG A 625 57.64 -17.30 -33.38
C ARG A 625 56.68 -18.22 -32.63
N PRO A 626 56.35 -17.92 -31.35
CA PRO A 626 55.36 -18.68 -30.60
C PRO A 626 53.93 -18.44 -31.13
N SER A 627 52.95 -19.18 -30.61
CA SER A 627 51.53 -19.03 -30.96
C SER A 627 51.08 -17.56 -30.94
N PRO A 628 50.43 -17.05 -32.00
CA PRO A 628 49.91 -15.69 -32.04
C PRO A 628 48.86 -15.39 -30.96
N LEU A 629 48.10 -16.40 -30.54
CA LEU A 629 47.00 -16.24 -29.57
C LEU A 629 47.41 -16.62 -28.15
N THR A 630 48.10 -17.76 -27.98
CA THR A 630 48.42 -18.29 -26.65
C THR A 630 49.85 -18.02 -26.21
N ARG A 631 50.71 -17.55 -27.12
CA ARG A 631 52.15 -17.33 -26.91
C ARG A 631 52.93 -18.58 -26.47
N GLN A 632 52.35 -19.76 -26.62
CA GLN A 632 52.99 -21.04 -26.34
C GLN A 632 53.86 -21.48 -27.53
N GLU A 633 54.83 -22.36 -27.29
CA GLU A 633 55.59 -22.99 -28.38
C GLU A 633 54.66 -23.87 -29.22
N LEU A 634 54.79 -23.76 -30.53
CA LEU A 634 53.98 -24.50 -31.49
C LEU A 634 54.72 -25.76 -31.95
N GLU A 635 54.04 -26.89 -31.90
CA GLU A 635 54.56 -28.13 -32.49
C GLU A 635 54.47 -28.06 -34.03
N PRO A 636 55.38 -28.70 -34.77
CA PRO A 636 55.42 -28.63 -36.24
C PRO A 636 54.23 -29.32 -36.94
N PHE A 637 53.38 -30.04 -36.20
CA PHE A 637 52.23 -30.75 -36.75
C PHE A 637 50.98 -29.86 -36.81
N LEU A 638 50.37 -29.76 -37.99
CA LEU A 638 49.15 -29.00 -38.25
C LEU A 638 48.05 -29.92 -38.81
N ALA A 639 46.95 -30.06 -38.08
CA ALA A 639 45.82 -30.91 -38.49
C ALA A 639 44.82 -30.13 -39.36
N PRO A 640 44.37 -30.65 -40.52
CA PRO A 640 43.36 -29.96 -41.32
C PRO A 640 42.00 -29.90 -40.60
N SER A 641 41.38 -28.71 -40.54
CA SER A 641 40.05 -28.54 -39.95
C SER A 641 38.95 -28.59 -41.02
N HIS A 642 38.41 -29.78 -41.27
CA HIS A 642 37.36 -29.97 -42.28
C HIS A 642 36.06 -29.20 -41.95
N ALA A 643 35.71 -29.06 -40.67
CA ALA A 643 34.51 -28.32 -40.25
C ALA A 643 34.59 -26.83 -40.60
N HIS A 644 35.70 -26.17 -40.26
CA HIS A 644 35.93 -24.76 -40.62
C HIS A 644 36.04 -24.59 -42.14
N LYS A 645 36.61 -25.56 -42.85
CA LYS A 645 36.70 -25.52 -44.32
C LYS A 645 35.32 -25.54 -44.99
N VAL A 646 34.36 -26.29 -44.44
CA VAL A 646 32.97 -26.28 -44.94
C VAL A 646 32.30 -24.95 -44.60
N LEU A 647 32.48 -24.46 -43.37
CA LEU A 647 31.86 -23.21 -42.92
C LEU A 647 32.36 -21.98 -43.71
N CYS A 648 33.67 -21.89 -43.96
CA CYS A 648 34.26 -20.83 -44.79
C CYS A 648 33.68 -20.84 -46.21
N ARG A 649 33.51 -22.02 -46.84
CA ARG A 649 32.92 -22.13 -48.19
C ARG A 649 31.45 -21.72 -48.25
N LEU A 650 30.69 -21.94 -47.17
CA LEU A 650 29.31 -21.47 -47.09
C LEU A 650 29.28 -19.94 -47.04
N LEU A 651 30.18 -19.33 -46.27
CA LEU A 651 30.31 -17.88 -46.17
C LEU A 651 30.84 -17.21 -47.46
N GLU A 652 31.68 -17.90 -48.25
CA GLU A 652 32.14 -17.44 -49.57
C GLU A 652 31.04 -17.45 -50.64
N ARG A 653 29.99 -18.29 -50.48
CA ARG A 653 28.88 -18.39 -51.44
C ARG A 653 27.79 -17.33 -51.25
N ASP A 654 27.71 -16.76 -50.05
CA ASP A 654 26.69 -15.78 -49.65
C ASP A 654 27.17 -14.31 -49.76
N GLY A 655 28.40 -14.09 -50.24
CA GLY A 655 28.93 -12.76 -50.60
C GLY A 655 29.11 -12.65 -52.11
#